data_AF-A0A0L6JQ61-F1
#
_entry.id   AF-A0A0L6JQ61-F1
#
_cell.length_a   1.000
_cell.length_b   1.000
_cell.length_c   1.000
_cell.angle_alpha   90.00
_cell.angle_beta   90.00
_cell.angle_gamma   90.00
#
_symmetry.space_group_name_H-M   'P 1'
#
loop_
_entity.id
_entity.type
_entity.pdbx_description
1 polymer ?
#
loop_
_entity_poly.entity_id
_entity_poly.type
_entity_poly.pdbx_seq_one_letter_code
_entity_poly.pdbx_strand_id
1 'polypeptide(L)'
;MGISLSFSKYKKWVLVILCSVLCCWVLPIGNAEAAMAKGPKWVGNIIAGSVPSNFATYWNQATPENASKWGSVEYSRGSRNWSNTDLIYNYCKTNGFPFKFHTLVWGNQEPSWIGSLSAADQKTAVTNWIQAAGTKYPDADYVDVVNEPLHAPASYRNALGGSGSTGWDWIVWSFEQARKAFPNSKLLINEYGIISDPNATNNYVKIINILKGKGLIDGIGIQCHQFNMDNVSTNTMKSVLNTLGATGLPIYVSELDMTGDDSTQLNRYKEKFPVLYESQYVKGITLWGYIQGSTWISNTHLISTSGQERPALTWLKQYLAAASAAPTNTPTTKPTNTPTQTTNPVVTTKGDLNNDGVINMSDVILLASTFNAVRGDFKYALAYDLNDDGVINMSDVIVIAGNFGEIVAIATSTKAPTTTPTSTKAPTPTPTKAPTPTPVPSSKVTTKVLPLGDSITDGINVPGGYRIKLWKNIANDGLVVDFVGSLSNGPSELGDKNHEGHSGWRIDQIDININSWMDKYNPKIVLLHIGTNDISQKYDLNNAPARLSALIDKICAKLPSGGKLYVASIIPLSYADVKTYNAQIQGIVQNKTNQGKPVYMVDMYSALTVSDLADGVHPNAAGYNKMADVWYKAIKSDLGK
;
A
#
# COMPACT_ATOMS: atom_id res chain seq x y z
N MET A 1 23.18 86.80 4.65
CA MET A 1 23.76 85.48 5.00
C MET A 1 23.50 85.25 6.49
N GLY A 2 22.80 84.23 6.97
CA GLY A 2 21.92 83.25 6.30
C GLY A 2 21.35 82.24 7.32
N ILE A 3 20.14 81.71 7.04
CA ILE A 3 19.64 80.35 7.38
C ILE A 3 19.68 79.92 8.89
N SER A 4 18.61 79.53 9.59
CA SER A 4 17.18 79.27 9.25
C SER A 4 16.26 79.45 10.48
N LEU A 5 14.97 79.68 10.22
CA LEU A 5 13.83 79.64 11.16
C LEU A 5 13.60 78.21 11.72
N SER A 6 13.05 77.90 12.90
CA SER A 6 12.07 78.52 13.86
C SER A 6 10.63 77.98 13.77
N PHE A 7 9.93 78.00 14.93
CA PHE A 7 8.49 77.73 15.21
C PHE A 7 8.00 76.26 15.30
N SER A 8 6.89 75.90 15.99
CA SER A 8 6.29 76.33 17.28
C SER A 8 4.85 75.76 17.46
N LYS A 9 4.59 74.98 18.53
CA LYS A 9 3.33 74.83 19.33
C LYS A 9 1.97 74.43 18.66
N TYR A 10 1.05 73.92 19.51
CA TYR A 10 -0.43 73.76 19.35
C TYR A 10 -0.90 72.56 18.47
N LYS A 11 -2.02 71.84 18.70
CA LYS A 11 -3.20 71.80 19.64
C LYS A 11 -3.52 70.29 19.91
N LYS A 12 -4.03 69.77 21.07
CA LYS A 12 -5.27 69.97 21.88
C LYS A 12 -6.56 69.18 21.44
N TRP A 13 -6.87 68.09 22.18
CA TRP A 13 -8.19 67.49 22.58
C TRP A 13 -9.06 66.54 21.69
N VAL A 14 -9.85 65.70 22.40
CA VAL A 14 -11.12 64.97 22.05
C VAL A 14 -10.97 63.61 21.29
N LEU A 15 -11.71 62.49 21.53
CA LEU A 15 -12.52 61.92 22.64
C LEU A 15 -13.06 60.50 22.22
N VAL A 16 -12.81 59.43 23.02
CA VAL A 16 -13.63 58.18 23.28
C VAL A 16 -14.17 57.36 22.06
N ILE A 17 -14.11 56.01 22.02
CA ILE A 17 -15.23 55.08 22.37
C ILE A 17 -14.81 53.59 22.13
N LEU A 18 -15.28 52.67 23.00
CA LEU A 18 -15.40 51.20 22.90
C LEU A 18 -14.19 50.30 22.55
N CYS A 19 -13.72 49.56 23.56
CA CYS A 19 -13.43 48.13 23.42
C CYS A 19 -13.97 47.39 24.65
N SER A 20 -15.16 46.84 24.51
CA SER A 20 -15.83 46.02 25.53
C SER A 20 -15.25 44.61 25.59
N VAL A 21 -15.07 44.14 26.83
CA VAL A 21 -15.09 42.74 27.29
C VAL A 21 -14.95 41.65 26.22
N LEU A 22 -13.80 41.00 26.19
CA LEU A 22 -13.77 39.55 26.01
C LEU A 22 -12.65 38.96 26.87
N CYS A 23 -13.07 38.31 27.95
CA CYS A 23 -12.20 37.54 28.82
C CYS A 23 -11.64 36.37 28.00
N CYS A 24 -10.34 36.42 27.67
CA CYS A 24 -9.66 35.30 27.03
C CYS A 24 -9.58 34.13 28.02
N TRP A 25 -10.59 33.28 27.99
CA TRP A 25 -10.45 31.91 28.46
C TRP A 25 -9.29 31.29 27.70
N VAL A 26 -8.21 30.98 28.41
CA VAL A 26 -7.19 30.08 27.90
C VAL A 26 -7.83 28.70 27.85
N LEU A 27 -8.44 28.39 26.70
CA LEU A 27 -8.84 27.03 26.40
C LEU A 27 -7.59 26.16 26.49
N PRO A 28 -7.62 25.02 27.22
CA PRO A 28 -6.54 24.06 27.10
C PRO A 28 -6.45 23.65 25.62
N ILE A 29 -5.22 23.55 25.11
CA ILE A 29 -4.99 22.94 23.80
C ILE A 29 -5.52 21.52 23.92
N GLY A 30 -6.63 21.25 23.24
CA GLY A 30 -7.26 19.94 23.28
C GLY A 30 -6.29 18.91 22.70
N ASN A 31 -5.90 17.93 23.51
CA ASN A 31 -5.31 16.69 23.00
C ASN A 31 -6.26 16.14 21.93
N ALA A 32 -5.71 15.64 20.83
CA ALA A 32 -6.51 15.11 19.72
C ALA A 32 -7.24 13.82 20.14
N GLU A 33 -8.44 13.96 20.70
CA GLU A 33 -9.38 12.86 20.91
C GLU A 33 -10.28 12.68 19.69
N ALA A 34 -9.67 12.23 18.58
CA ALA A 34 -10.37 11.50 17.54
C ALA A 34 -9.42 10.48 16.90
N ALA A 35 -9.88 9.23 16.87
CA ALA A 35 -9.49 8.09 16.05
C ALA A 35 -10.42 6.94 16.48
N MET A 36 -10.78 6.01 15.59
CA MET A 36 -11.76 4.96 15.95
C MET A 36 -11.19 3.93 16.92
N ALA A 37 -9.88 3.67 16.84
CA ALA A 37 -9.18 2.76 17.75
C ALA A 37 -8.51 3.55 18.88
N LYS A 38 -8.79 3.15 20.13
CA LYS A 38 -8.07 3.61 21.33
C LYS A 38 -7.42 2.40 22.00
N GLY A 39 -6.09 2.41 22.16
CA GLY A 39 -5.36 1.31 22.79
C GLY A 39 -3.98 1.02 22.16
N PRO A 40 -3.38 -0.13 22.47
CA PRO A 40 -2.01 -0.47 22.06
C PRO A 40 -1.87 -0.93 20.60
N LYS A 41 -2.98 -1.08 19.87
CA LYS A 41 -2.99 -1.42 18.44
C LYS A 41 -3.54 -0.23 17.65
N TRP A 42 -2.89 0.14 16.55
CA TRP A 42 -3.42 1.16 15.65
C TRP A 42 -4.43 0.56 14.66
N VAL A 43 -5.35 1.41 14.22
CA VAL A 43 -6.15 1.22 13.00
C VAL A 43 -5.89 2.44 12.12
N GLY A 44 -5.02 2.24 11.13
CA GLY A 44 -4.51 3.25 10.23
C GLY A 44 -5.10 3.15 8.82
N ASN A 45 -4.67 4.05 7.95
CA ASN A 45 -5.05 4.05 6.54
C ASN A 45 -3.93 4.65 5.69
N ILE A 46 -4.04 4.53 4.36
CA ILE A 46 -3.15 5.25 3.46
C ILE A 46 -3.47 6.75 3.39
N ILE A 47 -2.45 7.53 3.07
CA ILE A 47 -2.61 8.87 2.49
C ILE A 47 -2.03 8.85 1.07
N ALA A 48 -2.83 9.31 0.12
CA ALA A 48 -2.52 9.37 -1.31
C ALA A 48 -1.79 10.68 -1.65
N GLY A 49 -2.38 11.53 -2.50
CA GLY A 49 -1.80 12.83 -2.91
C GLY A 49 -1.98 13.98 -1.91
N SER A 50 -2.94 13.90 -1.00
CA SER A 50 -3.21 14.92 0.03
C SER A 50 -3.84 14.29 1.27
N VAL A 51 -3.67 14.93 2.44
CA VAL A 51 -4.31 14.46 3.69
C VAL A 51 -5.81 14.78 3.64
N PRO A 52 -6.70 13.79 3.77
CA PRO A 52 -8.13 14.04 3.94
C PRO A 52 -8.40 14.83 5.24
N SER A 53 -9.29 15.82 5.20
CA SER A 53 -9.65 16.63 6.38
C SER A 53 -10.26 15.82 7.53
N ASN A 54 -10.82 14.65 7.22
CA ASN A 54 -11.39 13.69 8.16
C ASN A 54 -10.45 12.52 8.50
N PHE A 55 -9.16 12.57 8.12
CA PHE A 55 -8.24 11.45 8.36
C PHE A 55 -8.10 11.13 9.85
N ALA A 56 -7.73 12.13 10.67
CA ALA A 56 -7.64 11.98 12.12
C ALA A 56 -8.99 11.63 12.77
N THR A 57 -10.14 11.95 12.16
CA THR A 57 -11.44 11.52 12.68
C THR A 57 -11.54 10.00 12.79
N TYR A 58 -10.86 9.27 11.89
CA TYR A 58 -10.98 7.83 11.78
C TYR A 58 -9.71 7.06 12.17
N TRP A 59 -8.54 7.54 11.78
CA TRP A 59 -7.30 6.75 11.71
C TRP A 59 -6.19 7.32 12.59
N ASN A 60 -5.39 6.46 13.22
CA ASN A 60 -4.29 6.84 14.12
C ASN A 60 -2.89 6.36 13.66
N GLN A 61 -2.74 5.97 12.39
CA GLN A 61 -1.48 5.63 11.73
C GLN A 61 -1.62 5.93 10.24
N ALA A 62 -0.53 6.35 9.57
CA ALA A 62 -0.56 6.56 8.12
C ALA A 62 0.64 5.94 7.38
N THR A 63 0.33 5.44 6.18
CA THR A 63 1.27 4.92 5.19
C THR A 63 1.11 5.73 3.90
N PRO A 64 2.17 6.21 3.23
CA PRO A 64 2.02 6.79 1.89
C PRO A 64 1.65 5.71 0.87
N GLU A 65 0.53 5.89 0.16
CA GLU A 65 0.08 4.93 -0.86
C GLU A 65 1.12 4.78 -1.99
N ASN A 66 1.70 5.92 -2.41
CA ASN A 66 2.64 5.99 -3.52
C ASN A 66 3.84 6.90 -3.26
N ALA A 67 3.72 7.93 -2.40
CA ALA A 67 4.69 9.01 -2.33
C ALA A 67 6.12 8.57 -1.95
N SER A 68 6.28 7.55 -1.09
CA SER A 68 7.59 7.04 -0.65
C SER A 68 8.17 5.93 -1.54
N LYS A 69 7.49 5.51 -2.62
CA LYS A 69 8.01 4.51 -3.56
C LYS A 69 9.15 5.10 -4.40
N TRP A 70 10.17 4.31 -4.70
CA TRP A 70 11.42 4.83 -5.27
C TRP A 70 11.24 5.55 -6.62
N GLY A 71 10.43 4.99 -7.54
CA GLY A 71 10.15 5.63 -8.83
C GLY A 71 9.31 6.92 -8.73
N SER A 72 8.55 7.10 -7.64
CA SER A 72 7.83 8.34 -7.36
C SER A 72 8.75 9.43 -6.80
N VAL A 73 9.73 9.06 -5.98
CA VAL A 73 10.70 10.00 -5.41
C VAL A 73 11.82 10.35 -6.40
N GLU A 74 12.50 9.34 -6.94
CA GLU A 74 13.70 9.48 -7.77
C GLU A 74 13.41 9.13 -9.24
N TYR A 75 12.32 9.68 -9.78
CA TYR A 75 11.90 9.50 -11.17
C TYR A 75 13.04 9.75 -12.18
N SER A 76 13.88 10.75 -11.91
CA SER A 76 15.12 11.01 -12.66
C SER A 76 16.33 10.77 -11.75
N ARG A 77 17.30 9.95 -12.19
CA ARG A 77 18.48 9.56 -11.41
C ARG A 77 19.19 10.76 -10.80
N GLY A 78 19.40 10.75 -9.49
CA GLY A 78 20.05 11.84 -8.74
C GLY A 78 19.14 13.04 -8.41
N SER A 79 17.90 13.09 -8.89
CA SER A 79 16.92 14.14 -8.55
C SER A 79 15.77 13.53 -7.76
N ARG A 80 15.65 13.91 -6.48
CA ARG A 80 14.68 13.34 -5.54
C ARG A 80 13.62 14.35 -5.13
N ASN A 81 12.39 14.15 -5.60
CA ASN A 81 11.23 14.89 -5.10
C ASN A 81 10.57 14.14 -3.94
N TRP A 82 10.68 14.71 -2.75
CA TRP A 82 10.12 14.14 -1.54
C TRP A 82 8.84 14.83 -1.04
N SER A 83 8.31 15.82 -1.76
CA SER A 83 7.29 16.75 -1.26
C SER A 83 6.08 16.07 -0.63
N ASN A 84 5.59 15.00 -1.25
CA ASN A 84 4.37 14.31 -0.84
C ASN A 84 4.64 13.39 0.36
N THR A 85 5.83 12.79 0.43
CA THR A 85 6.27 12.00 1.60
C THR A 85 6.52 12.92 2.80
N ASP A 86 7.09 14.10 2.58
CA ASP A 86 7.28 15.12 3.61
C ASP A 86 5.95 15.63 4.18
N LEU A 87 4.94 15.82 3.34
CA LEU A 87 3.59 16.18 3.76
C LEU A 87 2.98 15.12 4.70
N ILE A 88 3.11 13.83 4.35
CA ILE A 88 2.54 12.73 5.14
C ILE A 88 3.35 12.49 6.43
N TYR A 89 4.68 12.49 6.35
CA TYR A 89 5.57 12.33 7.50
C TYR A 89 5.37 13.43 8.54
N ASN A 90 5.31 14.69 8.11
CA ASN A 90 5.09 15.80 9.03
C ASN A 90 3.66 15.83 9.58
N TYR A 91 2.65 15.39 8.81
CA TYR A 91 1.30 15.20 9.33
C TYR A 91 1.27 14.15 10.45
N CYS A 92 1.88 12.98 10.25
CA CYS A 92 2.00 11.94 11.28
C CYS A 92 2.67 12.48 12.56
N LYS A 93 3.86 13.07 12.44
CA LYS A 93 4.58 13.67 13.58
C LYS A 93 3.77 14.75 14.31
N THR A 94 3.02 15.57 13.58
CA THR A 94 2.19 16.65 14.18
C THR A 94 1.03 16.09 15.01
N ASN A 95 0.46 14.95 14.60
CA ASN A 95 -0.69 14.33 15.27
C ASN A 95 -0.27 13.19 16.24
N GLY A 96 1.02 12.87 16.36
CA GLY A 96 1.50 11.74 17.16
C GLY A 96 1.12 10.36 16.59
N PHE A 97 0.84 10.29 15.30
CA PHE A 97 0.52 9.02 14.62
C PHE A 97 1.80 8.33 14.15
N PRO A 98 1.91 6.99 14.24
CA PRO A 98 3.03 6.29 13.64
C PRO A 98 3.06 6.49 12.12
N PHE A 99 4.26 6.69 11.59
CA PHE A 99 4.52 6.76 10.16
C PHE A 99 5.16 5.46 9.67
N LYS A 100 4.57 4.85 8.64
CA LYS A 100 5.17 3.71 7.94
C LYS A 100 5.73 4.15 6.59
N PHE A 101 7.04 4.12 6.43
CA PHE A 101 7.68 4.32 5.13
C PHE A 101 7.43 3.09 4.24
N HIS A 102 6.82 3.31 3.08
CA HIS A 102 6.47 2.25 2.12
C HIS A 102 6.88 2.67 0.70
N THR A 103 7.86 2.05 0.05
CA THR A 103 8.71 0.92 0.45
C THR A 103 10.11 1.11 -0.13
N LEU A 104 11.13 0.48 0.45
CA LEU A 104 12.52 0.63 -0.01
C LEU A 104 12.83 -0.19 -1.27
N VAL A 105 12.44 -1.46 -1.32
CA VAL A 105 12.75 -2.40 -2.42
C VAL A 105 11.49 -3.16 -2.85
N TRP A 106 11.14 -3.04 -4.13
CA TRP A 106 9.97 -3.67 -4.76
C TRP A 106 10.18 -3.77 -6.28
N GLY A 107 9.52 -4.70 -6.95
CA GLY A 107 9.56 -4.87 -8.41
C GLY A 107 8.49 -4.10 -9.20
N ASN A 108 7.62 -3.34 -8.53
CA ASN A 108 6.76 -2.35 -9.18
C ASN A 108 7.16 -0.94 -8.75
N GLN A 109 6.86 0.06 -9.58
CA GLN A 109 7.11 1.48 -9.32
C GLN A 109 8.57 1.79 -8.88
N GLU A 110 9.52 0.98 -9.35
CA GLU A 110 10.96 1.28 -9.36
C GLU A 110 11.26 2.36 -10.43
N PRO A 111 12.36 3.14 -10.30
CA PRO A 111 12.69 4.15 -11.29
C PRO A 111 13.09 3.50 -12.62
N SER A 112 12.51 3.92 -13.75
CA SER A 112 12.73 3.30 -15.07
C SER A 112 14.20 3.29 -15.53
N TRP A 113 15.03 4.17 -14.98
CA TRP A 113 16.46 4.21 -15.25
C TRP A 113 17.29 3.11 -14.53
N ILE A 114 16.74 2.36 -13.57
CA ILE A 114 17.50 1.35 -12.81
C ILE A 114 17.89 0.14 -13.68
N GLY A 115 17.03 -0.23 -14.63
CA GLY A 115 17.19 -1.43 -15.47
C GLY A 115 18.31 -1.33 -16.51
N SER A 116 18.72 -0.12 -16.90
CA SER A 116 19.78 0.11 -17.90
C SER A 116 21.19 0.19 -17.31
N LEU A 117 21.32 0.09 -15.98
CA LEU A 117 22.59 0.21 -15.27
C LEU A 117 23.33 -1.14 -15.17
N SER A 118 24.65 -1.07 -15.04
CA SER A 118 25.45 -2.25 -14.67
C SER A 118 25.04 -2.78 -13.29
N ALA A 119 25.27 -4.05 -12.99
CA ALA A 119 24.94 -4.61 -11.67
C ALA A 119 25.66 -3.86 -10.52
N ALA A 120 26.88 -3.36 -10.74
CA ALA A 120 27.59 -2.54 -9.76
C ALA A 120 26.91 -1.17 -9.55
N ASP A 121 26.47 -0.53 -10.64
CA ASP A 121 25.74 0.74 -10.61
C ASP A 121 24.34 0.60 -10.00
N GLN A 122 23.64 -0.51 -10.27
CA GLN A 122 22.36 -0.84 -9.63
C GLN A 122 22.53 -0.96 -8.11
N LYS A 123 23.50 -1.77 -7.65
CA LYS A 123 23.78 -1.95 -6.22
C LYS A 123 24.15 -0.63 -5.54
N THR A 124 24.94 0.21 -6.23
CA THR A 124 25.30 1.56 -5.75
C THR A 124 24.08 2.47 -5.67
N ALA A 125 23.22 2.47 -6.70
CA ALA A 125 21.99 3.26 -6.73
C ALA A 125 21.01 2.88 -5.60
N VAL A 126 20.79 1.57 -5.37
CA VAL A 126 19.93 1.07 -4.29
C VAL A 126 20.53 1.43 -2.91
N THR A 127 21.86 1.33 -2.76
CA THR A 127 22.54 1.75 -1.51
C THR A 127 22.31 3.24 -1.24
N ASN A 128 22.52 4.09 -2.25
CA ASN A 128 22.33 5.54 -2.16
C ASN A 128 20.86 5.94 -1.95
N TRP A 129 19.91 5.13 -2.43
CA TRP A 129 18.47 5.31 -2.21
C TRP A 129 18.10 5.02 -0.75
N ILE A 130 18.45 3.83 -0.24
CA ILE A 130 18.16 3.41 1.13
C ILE A 130 18.79 4.39 2.14
N GLN A 131 20.04 4.79 1.92
CA GLN A 131 20.72 5.78 2.77
C GLN A 131 20.03 7.15 2.75
N ALA A 132 19.59 7.63 1.59
CA ALA A 132 18.90 8.92 1.48
C ALA A 132 17.52 8.91 2.13
N ALA A 133 16.77 7.81 2.01
CA ALA A 133 15.51 7.63 2.71
C ALA A 133 15.70 7.66 4.24
N GLY A 134 16.67 6.89 4.76
CA GLY A 134 16.99 6.84 6.20
C GLY A 134 17.51 8.16 6.76
N THR A 135 18.36 8.86 6.00
CA THR A 135 18.88 10.19 6.38
C THR A 135 17.77 11.23 6.49
N LYS A 136 16.72 11.10 5.67
CA LYS A 136 15.63 12.08 5.60
C LYS A 136 14.43 11.76 6.51
N TYR A 137 14.19 10.48 6.78
CA TYR A 137 13.12 9.99 7.67
C TYR A 137 13.69 9.15 8.83
N PRO A 138 14.61 9.70 9.64
CA PRO A 138 15.27 8.95 10.73
C PRO A 138 14.32 8.55 11.87
N ASP A 139 13.16 9.21 11.96
CA ASP A 139 12.12 8.98 12.97
C ASP A 139 10.89 8.26 12.36
N ALA A 140 11.03 7.58 11.21
CA ALA A 140 9.99 6.69 10.71
C ALA A 140 9.81 5.50 11.67
N ASP A 141 8.63 5.31 12.25
CA ASP A 141 8.36 4.23 13.21
C ASP A 141 8.51 2.85 12.58
N TYR A 142 8.08 2.70 11.32
CA TYR A 142 8.07 1.46 10.56
C TYR A 142 8.61 1.69 9.15
N VAL A 143 9.30 0.69 8.60
CA VAL A 143 9.78 0.68 7.22
C VAL A 143 9.47 -0.66 6.59
N ASP A 144 8.66 -0.68 5.53
CA ASP A 144 8.60 -1.83 4.64
C ASP A 144 9.90 -1.83 3.80
N VAL A 145 10.80 -2.78 4.10
CA VAL A 145 12.13 -2.84 3.49
C VAL A 145 12.08 -3.56 2.16
N VAL A 146 11.41 -4.72 2.12
CA VAL A 146 11.18 -5.51 0.92
C VAL A 146 9.69 -5.79 0.82
N ASN A 147 9.09 -5.35 -0.29
CA ASN A 147 7.70 -5.62 -0.63
C ASN A 147 7.61 -6.72 -1.69
N GLU A 148 6.61 -7.58 -1.54
CA GLU A 148 6.22 -8.67 -2.46
C GLU A 148 7.38 -9.56 -2.95
N PRO A 149 8.25 -10.09 -2.06
CA PRO A 149 9.39 -10.93 -2.44
C PRO A 149 9.02 -12.23 -3.18
N LEU A 150 7.81 -12.76 -2.97
CA LEU A 150 7.30 -13.98 -3.61
C LEU A 150 6.58 -13.69 -4.93
N HIS A 151 5.97 -12.50 -5.07
CA HIS A 151 5.09 -12.17 -6.20
C HIS A 151 5.63 -11.09 -7.16
N ALA A 152 6.26 -10.03 -6.65
CA ALA A 152 6.83 -8.93 -7.45
C ALA A 152 8.27 -8.58 -7.01
N PRO A 153 9.22 -9.52 -7.08
CA PRO A 153 10.62 -9.30 -6.71
C PRO A 153 11.35 -8.33 -7.67
N ALA A 154 12.07 -7.35 -7.09
CA ALA A 154 12.79 -6.27 -7.79
C ALA A 154 13.59 -6.71 -9.03
N SER A 155 13.58 -5.91 -10.10
CA SER A 155 14.30 -6.25 -11.34
C SER A 155 15.82 -6.33 -11.12
N TYR A 156 16.34 -5.43 -10.29
CA TYR A 156 17.73 -5.33 -9.88
C TYR A 156 18.13 -6.32 -8.75
N ARG A 157 17.27 -7.26 -8.35
CA ARG A 157 17.57 -8.20 -7.24
C ARG A 157 18.88 -8.98 -7.42
N ASN A 158 19.24 -9.28 -8.67
CA ASN A 158 20.49 -10.01 -8.98
C ASN A 158 21.74 -9.18 -8.61
N ALA A 159 21.72 -7.87 -8.78
CA ALA A 159 22.79 -6.97 -8.33
C ALA A 159 22.95 -6.95 -6.80
N LEU A 160 21.86 -7.21 -6.08
CA LEU A 160 21.85 -7.24 -4.61
C LEU A 160 22.31 -8.59 -4.04
N GLY A 161 22.58 -9.59 -4.89
CA GLY A 161 22.98 -10.95 -4.52
C GLY A 161 22.13 -12.04 -5.16
N GLY A 162 20.97 -11.68 -5.74
CA GLY A 162 20.01 -12.63 -6.28
C GLY A 162 19.57 -13.64 -5.23
N SER A 163 19.36 -14.89 -5.63
CA SER A 163 19.08 -15.97 -4.68
C SER A 163 20.29 -16.27 -3.79
N GLY A 164 21.51 -16.21 -4.33
CA GLY A 164 22.74 -16.49 -3.59
C GLY A 164 22.71 -17.82 -2.82
N SER A 165 23.27 -17.82 -1.62
CA SER A 165 23.44 -19.00 -0.77
C SER A 165 22.20 -19.38 0.05
N THR A 166 21.39 -18.41 0.47
CA THR A 166 20.18 -18.65 1.29
C THR A 166 18.92 -18.89 0.45
N GLY A 167 19.01 -18.73 -0.87
CA GLY A 167 17.86 -18.60 -1.78
C GLY A 167 17.30 -17.18 -1.86
N TRP A 168 17.67 -16.30 -0.93
CA TRP A 168 17.09 -14.96 -0.71
C TRP A 168 18.14 -13.89 -0.36
N ASP A 169 19.40 -14.04 -0.79
CA ASP A 169 20.50 -13.15 -0.40
C ASP A 169 20.24 -11.66 -0.76
N TRP A 170 19.48 -11.39 -1.83
CA TRP A 170 19.01 -10.04 -2.19
C TRP A 170 18.14 -9.38 -1.11
N ILE A 171 17.31 -10.16 -0.41
CA ILE A 171 16.47 -9.70 0.71
C ILE A 171 17.37 -9.42 1.91
N VAL A 172 18.26 -10.37 2.25
CA VAL A 172 19.22 -10.24 3.35
C VAL A 172 20.03 -8.95 3.21
N TRP A 173 20.64 -8.73 2.04
CA TRP A 173 21.44 -7.54 1.76
C TRP A 173 20.63 -6.24 1.88
N SER A 174 19.35 -6.25 1.47
CA SER A 174 18.46 -5.09 1.54
C SER A 174 18.16 -4.71 3.00
N PHE A 175 17.88 -5.70 3.86
CA PHE A 175 17.72 -5.48 5.29
C PHE A 175 19.02 -5.06 5.99
N GLU A 176 20.18 -5.58 5.58
CA GLU A 176 21.48 -5.13 6.09
C GLU A 176 21.76 -3.65 5.78
N GLN A 177 21.32 -3.13 4.62
CA GLN A 177 21.43 -1.69 4.33
C GLN A 177 20.39 -0.88 5.08
N ALA A 178 19.15 -1.38 5.17
CA ALA A 178 18.08 -0.70 5.90
C ALA A 178 18.42 -0.57 7.39
N ARG A 179 19.04 -1.56 8.03
CA ARG A 179 19.51 -1.45 9.43
C ARG A 179 20.53 -0.35 9.66
N LYS A 180 21.39 -0.06 8.68
CA LYS A 180 22.37 1.03 8.76
C LYS A 180 21.73 2.39 8.56
N ALA A 181 20.73 2.48 7.68
CA ALA A 181 20.05 3.72 7.32
C ALA A 181 18.92 4.12 8.30
N PHE A 182 18.26 3.13 8.89
CA PHE A 182 17.11 3.27 9.79
C PHE A 182 17.37 2.52 11.12
N PRO A 183 18.35 2.94 11.94
CA PRO A 183 18.71 2.22 13.17
C PRO A 183 17.62 2.25 14.26
N ASN A 184 16.69 3.21 14.20
CA ASN A 184 15.63 3.42 15.19
C ASN A 184 14.26 2.87 14.74
N SER A 185 14.11 2.50 13.47
CA SER A 185 12.84 2.08 12.88
C SER A 185 12.61 0.58 13.00
N LYS A 186 11.35 0.17 13.09
CA LYS A 186 10.98 -1.24 12.96
C LYS A 186 11.00 -1.67 11.50
N LEU A 187 11.86 -2.60 11.15
CA LEU A 187 12.02 -3.08 9.77
C LEU A 187 11.10 -4.27 9.50
N LEU A 188 10.25 -4.12 8.48
CA LEU A 188 9.22 -5.07 8.09
C LEU A 188 9.51 -5.66 6.70
N ILE A 189 9.11 -6.92 6.51
CA ILE A 189 8.90 -7.54 5.20
C ILE A 189 7.40 -7.53 4.91
N ASN A 190 6.95 -7.29 3.67
CA ASN A 190 5.53 -7.15 3.34
C ASN A 190 5.13 -7.95 2.09
N GLU A 191 3.95 -8.58 2.08
CA GLU A 191 3.54 -9.56 1.05
C GLU A 191 2.02 -9.81 1.02
N TYR A 192 1.46 -10.13 -0.15
CA TYR A 192 0.08 -10.63 -0.32
C TYR A 192 -0.01 -12.16 -0.45
N GLY A 193 -1.22 -12.70 -0.60
CA GLY A 193 -1.47 -14.15 -0.72
C GLY A 193 -1.37 -14.90 0.60
N ILE A 194 -0.54 -14.42 1.54
CA ILE A 194 -0.20 -15.08 2.80
C ILE A 194 -1.44 -15.47 3.60
N ILE A 195 -2.34 -14.52 3.92
CA ILE A 195 -3.49 -14.77 4.80
C ILE A 195 -4.45 -15.86 4.28
N SER A 196 -4.48 -16.08 2.97
CA SER A 196 -5.33 -17.07 2.29
C SER A 196 -4.65 -18.41 1.99
N ASP A 197 -3.32 -18.47 1.98
CA ASP A 197 -2.57 -19.64 1.53
C ASP A 197 -1.52 -20.08 2.57
N PRO A 198 -1.75 -21.21 3.27
CA PRO A 198 -0.78 -21.83 4.17
C PRO A 198 0.55 -22.22 3.49
N ASN A 199 0.58 -22.51 2.18
CA ASN A 199 1.81 -22.85 1.46
C ASN A 199 2.64 -21.59 1.18
N ALA A 200 2.03 -20.50 0.71
CA ALA A 200 2.68 -19.19 0.63
C ALA A 200 3.19 -18.74 2.01
N THR A 201 2.39 -18.91 3.06
CA THR A 201 2.79 -18.66 4.46
C THR A 201 4.05 -19.44 4.85
N ASN A 202 4.10 -20.74 4.58
CA ASN A 202 5.27 -21.57 4.87
C ASN A 202 6.52 -21.14 4.09
N ASN A 203 6.38 -20.66 2.86
CA ASN A 203 7.50 -20.10 2.09
C ASN A 203 7.96 -18.75 2.65
N TYR A 204 7.02 -17.89 3.06
CA TYR A 204 7.31 -16.60 3.68
C TYR A 204 8.04 -16.77 5.04
N VAL A 205 7.62 -17.75 5.85
CA VAL A 205 8.28 -18.11 7.12
C VAL A 205 9.75 -18.53 6.93
N LYS A 206 10.14 -19.13 5.79
CA LYS A 206 11.55 -19.43 5.50
C LYS A 206 12.37 -18.14 5.39
N ILE A 207 11.87 -17.15 4.63
CA ILE A 207 12.52 -15.84 4.47
C ILE A 207 12.60 -15.12 5.82
N ILE A 208 11.49 -15.09 6.56
CA ILE A 208 11.41 -14.47 7.89
C ILE A 208 12.43 -15.09 8.85
N ASN A 209 12.57 -16.41 8.89
CA ASN A 209 13.53 -17.07 9.79
C ASN A 209 15.00 -16.82 9.39
N ILE A 210 15.31 -16.67 8.09
CA ILE A 210 16.65 -16.26 7.62
C ILE A 210 17.00 -14.85 8.14
N LEU A 211 16.06 -13.90 8.02
CA LEU A 211 16.25 -12.53 8.50
C LEU A 211 16.31 -12.47 10.04
N LYS A 212 15.44 -13.22 10.73
CA LYS A 212 15.39 -13.29 12.20
C LYS A 212 16.67 -13.88 12.78
N GLY A 213 17.20 -14.95 12.18
CA GLY A 213 18.48 -15.56 12.58
C GLY A 213 19.70 -14.65 12.40
N LYS A 214 19.55 -13.55 11.65
CA LYS A 214 20.57 -12.50 11.47
C LYS A 214 20.29 -11.23 12.27
N GLY A 215 19.21 -11.18 13.07
CA GLY A 215 18.79 -9.98 13.81
C GLY A 215 18.33 -8.83 12.91
N LEU A 216 17.86 -9.13 11.68
CA LEU A 216 17.62 -8.12 10.65
C LEU A 216 16.19 -7.58 10.58
N ILE A 217 15.19 -8.27 11.14
CA ILE A 217 13.75 -7.99 10.97
C ILE A 217 13.03 -7.83 12.32
N ASP A 218 12.08 -6.88 12.40
CA ASP A 218 11.28 -6.60 13.62
C ASP A 218 9.81 -6.97 13.52
N GLY A 219 9.30 -7.31 12.33
CA GLY A 219 7.89 -7.63 12.14
C GLY A 219 7.51 -8.09 10.75
N ILE A 220 6.30 -8.61 10.63
CA ILE A 220 5.76 -9.27 9.45
C ILE A 220 4.55 -8.49 8.93
N GLY A 221 4.68 -7.90 7.75
CA GLY A 221 3.57 -7.33 6.99
C GLY A 221 2.82 -8.39 6.20
N ILE A 222 1.47 -8.33 6.25
CA ILE A 222 0.58 -9.09 5.36
C ILE A 222 -0.48 -8.13 4.79
N GLN A 223 -0.56 -8.03 3.46
CA GLN A 223 -1.38 -7.02 2.79
C GLN A 223 -2.87 -7.19 3.09
N CYS A 224 -3.42 -8.40 2.92
CA CYS A 224 -4.84 -8.71 3.15
C CYS A 224 -5.83 -7.94 2.24
N HIS A 225 -5.46 -7.69 0.98
CA HIS A 225 -6.36 -7.20 -0.06
C HIS A 225 -7.53 -8.15 -0.36
N GLN A 226 -8.62 -7.62 -0.91
CA GLN A 226 -9.87 -8.33 -1.20
C GLN A 226 -9.68 -9.63 -1.99
N PHE A 227 -8.76 -9.69 -2.95
CA PHE A 227 -8.56 -10.89 -3.79
C PHE A 227 -7.99 -12.09 -3.02
N ASN A 228 -7.45 -11.86 -1.82
CA ASN A 228 -7.11 -12.92 -0.85
C ASN A 228 -8.11 -12.96 0.32
N MET A 229 -8.60 -11.79 0.75
CA MET A 229 -9.35 -11.60 1.99
C MET A 229 -10.85 -11.90 1.87
N ASP A 230 -11.47 -11.67 0.71
CA ASP A 230 -12.93 -11.77 0.53
C ASP A 230 -13.47 -13.19 0.73
N ASN A 231 -12.72 -14.22 0.31
CA ASN A 231 -13.18 -15.61 0.25
C ASN A 231 -12.42 -16.56 1.20
N VAL A 232 -11.35 -16.11 1.86
CA VAL A 232 -10.64 -16.94 2.86
C VAL A 232 -11.54 -17.24 4.07
N SER A 233 -11.47 -18.47 4.59
CA SER A 233 -12.19 -18.85 5.82
C SER A 233 -11.53 -18.28 7.07
N THR A 234 -12.31 -17.94 8.09
CA THR A 234 -11.77 -17.49 9.39
C THR A 234 -10.87 -18.53 10.07
N ASN A 235 -11.07 -19.82 9.79
CA ASN A 235 -10.19 -20.89 10.27
C ASN A 235 -8.81 -20.86 9.58
N THR A 236 -8.78 -20.66 8.26
CA THR A 236 -7.53 -20.47 7.50
C THR A 236 -6.77 -19.25 8.02
N MET A 237 -7.48 -18.12 8.22
CA MET A 237 -6.89 -16.90 8.77
C MET A 237 -6.25 -17.14 10.14
N LYS A 238 -6.98 -17.78 11.08
CA LYS A 238 -6.46 -18.11 12.43
C LYS A 238 -5.23 -19.02 12.35
N SER A 239 -5.26 -20.03 11.47
CA SER A 239 -4.13 -20.93 11.24
C SER A 239 -2.88 -20.18 10.76
N VAL A 240 -3.03 -19.34 9.72
CA VAL A 240 -1.92 -18.52 9.19
C VAL A 240 -1.38 -17.54 10.24
N LEU A 241 -2.25 -16.84 10.97
CA LEU A 241 -1.83 -15.92 12.03
C LEU A 241 -1.08 -16.63 13.16
N ASN A 242 -1.46 -17.87 13.50
CA ASN A 242 -0.73 -18.69 14.46
C ASN A 242 0.62 -19.15 13.91
N THR A 243 0.70 -19.59 12.65
CA THR A 243 1.96 -19.98 11.98
C THR A 243 2.94 -18.82 11.90
N LEU A 244 2.48 -17.62 11.55
CA LEU A 244 3.31 -16.40 11.56
C LEU A 244 3.67 -15.98 12.99
N GLY A 245 2.72 -16.05 13.93
CA GLY A 245 2.94 -15.71 15.34
C GLY A 245 3.97 -16.59 16.03
N ALA A 246 4.03 -17.88 15.67
CA ALA A 246 5.04 -18.83 16.15
C ALA A 246 6.48 -18.48 15.74
N THR A 247 6.69 -17.53 14.82
CA THR A 247 8.03 -16.98 14.55
C THR A 247 8.56 -16.12 15.69
N GLY A 248 7.70 -15.64 16.60
CA GLY A 248 8.02 -14.71 17.68
C GLY A 248 7.97 -13.23 17.27
N LEU A 249 7.70 -12.92 16.01
CA LEU A 249 7.64 -11.54 15.50
C LEU A 249 6.20 -11.00 15.50
N PRO A 250 6.00 -9.69 15.74
CA PRO A 250 4.69 -9.04 15.61
C PRO A 250 4.22 -9.01 14.16
N ILE A 251 2.92 -9.21 13.96
CA ILE A 251 2.25 -9.14 12.66
C ILE A 251 1.59 -7.76 12.50
N TYR A 252 1.67 -7.22 11.29
CA TYR A 252 1.02 -5.99 10.88
C TYR A 252 0.18 -6.28 9.64
N VAL A 253 -1.13 -6.07 9.73
CA VAL A 253 -1.99 -6.10 8.54
C VAL A 253 -1.79 -4.77 7.85
N SER A 254 -1.26 -4.77 6.63
CA SER A 254 -0.62 -3.59 6.05
C SER A 254 -1.48 -2.85 5.02
N GLU A 255 -2.37 -3.56 4.31
CA GLU A 255 -3.07 -3.04 3.13
C GLU A 255 -4.51 -3.59 3.04
N LEU A 256 -5.22 -3.65 4.18
CA LEU A 256 -6.53 -4.31 4.27
C LEU A 256 -7.58 -3.61 3.40
N ASP A 257 -8.20 -4.37 2.51
CA ASP A 257 -9.43 -3.98 1.84
C ASP A 257 -10.36 -5.18 1.61
N MET A 258 -11.66 -4.92 1.55
CA MET A 258 -12.72 -5.90 1.30
C MET A 258 -13.81 -5.23 0.47
N THR A 259 -14.20 -5.83 -0.66
CA THR A 259 -15.17 -5.23 -1.59
C THR A 259 -16.60 -5.74 -1.33
N GLY A 260 -17.56 -5.31 -2.15
CA GLY A 260 -18.96 -5.72 -2.11
C GLY A 260 -19.95 -4.55 -2.01
N ASP A 261 -21.23 -4.87 -2.14
CA ASP A 261 -22.31 -3.96 -1.74
C ASP A 261 -22.31 -3.76 -0.21
N ASP A 262 -23.17 -2.87 0.29
CA ASP A 262 -23.17 -2.49 1.71
C ASP A 262 -23.46 -3.67 2.66
N SER A 263 -24.28 -4.64 2.24
CA SER A 263 -24.57 -5.84 3.02
C SER A 263 -23.38 -6.80 3.03
N THR A 264 -22.82 -7.07 1.85
CA THR A 264 -21.68 -7.97 1.64
C THR A 264 -20.44 -7.46 2.35
N GLN A 265 -20.10 -6.18 2.16
CA GLN A 265 -18.95 -5.57 2.80
C GLN A 265 -19.12 -5.55 4.34
N LEU A 266 -20.30 -5.18 4.86
CA LEU A 266 -20.60 -5.21 6.29
C LEU A 266 -20.41 -6.62 6.88
N ASN A 267 -20.91 -7.65 6.20
CA ASN A 267 -20.80 -9.03 6.68
C ASN A 267 -19.34 -9.51 6.67
N ARG A 268 -18.55 -9.16 5.64
CA ARG A 268 -17.10 -9.45 5.60
C ARG A 268 -16.32 -8.74 6.71
N TYR A 269 -16.61 -7.47 6.98
CA TYR A 269 -16.01 -6.75 8.11
C TYR A 269 -16.38 -7.42 9.45
N LYS A 270 -17.65 -7.76 9.67
CA LYS A 270 -18.13 -8.48 10.87
C LYS A 270 -17.46 -9.84 11.08
N GLU A 271 -17.28 -10.60 10.01
CA GLU A 271 -16.69 -11.94 10.07
C GLU A 271 -15.17 -11.90 10.29
N LYS A 272 -14.46 -11.01 9.56
CA LYS A 272 -13.01 -11.16 9.36
C LYS A 272 -12.17 -10.12 10.08
N PHE A 273 -12.68 -8.90 10.29
CA PHE A 273 -11.95 -7.88 11.04
C PHE A 273 -11.65 -8.31 12.49
N PRO A 274 -12.57 -8.97 13.24
CA PRO A 274 -12.28 -9.45 14.59
C PRO A 274 -11.15 -10.48 14.63
N VAL A 275 -11.09 -11.40 13.65
CA VAL A 275 -10.01 -12.41 13.57
C VAL A 275 -8.62 -11.76 13.48
N LEU A 276 -8.51 -10.65 12.75
CA LEU A 276 -7.28 -9.86 12.67
C LEU A 276 -7.05 -9.06 13.96
N TYR A 277 -8.06 -8.32 14.43
CA TYR A 277 -7.92 -7.35 15.52
C TYR A 277 -7.75 -7.99 16.89
N GLU A 278 -8.39 -9.13 17.16
CA GLU A 278 -8.32 -9.85 18.45
C GLU A 278 -7.07 -10.74 18.54
N SER A 279 -6.47 -11.13 17.41
CA SER A 279 -5.24 -11.94 17.39
C SER A 279 -4.12 -11.27 18.19
N GLN A 280 -3.57 -11.97 19.20
CA GLN A 280 -2.51 -11.43 20.05
C GLN A 280 -1.23 -11.08 19.29
N TYR A 281 -0.98 -11.73 18.15
CA TYR A 281 0.20 -11.51 17.31
C TYR A 281 0.09 -10.24 16.46
N VAL A 282 -1.13 -9.85 16.07
CA VAL A 282 -1.38 -8.63 15.27
C VAL A 282 -1.26 -7.40 16.17
N LYS A 283 -0.37 -6.47 15.83
CA LYS A 283 -0.11 -5.25 16.60
C LYS A 283 -0.59 -3.96 15.91
N GLY A 284 -1.03 -4.05 14.67
CA GLY A 284 -1.61 -2.93 13.93
C GLY A 284 -2.31 -3.39 12.66
N ILE A 285 -3.32 -2.62 12.24
CA ILE A 285 -4.05 -2.82 11.00
C ILE A 285 -4.07 -1.51 10.22
N THR A 286 -3.70 -1.54 8.95
CA THR A 286 -3.74 -0.40 8.03
C THR A 286 -4.66 -0.78 6.87
N LEU A 287 -5.65 0.06 6.56
CA LEU A 287 -6.55 -0.13 5.43
C LEU A 287 -5.99 0.53 4.16
N TRP A 288 -6.23 -0.08 3.00
CA TRP A 288 -5.75 0.44 1.71
C TRP A 288 -6.76 1.38 1.03
N GLY A 289 -7.10 2.43 1.77
CA GLY A 289 -8.00 3.49 1.35
C GLY A 289 -9.37 3.36 1.99
N TYR A 290 -10.15 4.43 1.92
CA TYR A 290 -11.50 4.46 2.49
C TYR A 290 -12.48 5.38 1.74
N ILE A 291 -12.02 6.19 0.79
CA ILE A 291 -12.83 7.21 0.12
C ILE A 291 -13.26 6.72 -1.28
N GLN A 292 -14.55 6.80 -1.58
CA GLN A 292 -15.11 6.39 -2.86
C GLN A 292 -14.42 7.10 -4.04
N GLY A 293 -13.97 6.31 -5.03
CA GLY A 293 -13.24 6.85 -6.18
C GLY A 293 -11.80 7.29 -5.88
N SER A 294 -11.29 6.99 -4.68
CA SER A 294 -9.88 7.14 -4.29
C SER A 294 -9.30 5.87 -3.65
N THR A 295 -10.05 4.78 -3.64
CA THR A 295 -9.52 3.43 -3.36
C THR A 295 -9.05 2.79 -4.66
N TRP A 296 -7.90 2.09 -4.62
CA TRP A 296 -7.31 1.44 -5.78
C TRP A 296 -8.19 0.34 -6.42
N ILE A 297 -9.08 -0.29 -5.62
CA ILE A 297 -10.10 -1.23 -6.08
C ILE A 297 -11.49 -0.64 -5.83
N SER A 298 -12.38 -0.74 -6.81
CA SER A 298 -13.76 -0.25 -6.72
C SER A 298 -14.56 -1.00 -5.63
N ASN A 299 -15.53 -0.30 -5.02
CA ASN A 299 -16.40 -0.83 -3.95
C ASN A 299 -15.71 -1.28 -2.64
N THR A 300 -14.40 -1.04 -2.45
CA THR A 300 -13.70 -1.25 -1.16
C THR A 300 -13.80 -0.06 -0.20
N HIS A 301 -14.10 1.13 -0.71
CA HIS A 301 -14.32 2.34 0.09
C HIS A 301 -15.31 2.14 1.24
N LEU A 302 -15.16 2.96 2.27
CA LEU A 302 -15.94 2.98 3.52
C LEU A 302 -16.71 4.30 3.72
N ILE A 303 -16.35 5.37 3.00
CA ILE A 303 -17.16 6.59 2.86
C ILE A 303 -17.42 6.91 1.39
N SER A 304 -18.59 7.48 1.10
CA SER A 304 -18.93 8.03 -0.23
C SER A 304 -18.12 9.31 -0.54
N THR A 305 -18.18 9.76 -1.80
CA THR A 305 -17.67 11.09 -2.19
C THR A 305 -18.38 12.24 -1.49
N SER A 306 -19.63 12.04 -1.05
CA SER A 306 -20.40 12.97 -0.22
C SER A 306 -20.15 12.82 1.29
N GLY A 307 -19.15 12.03 1.70
CA GLY A 307 -18.76 11.83 3.09
C GLY A 307 -19.70 10.95 3.91
N GLN A 308 -20.66 10.26 3.28
CA GLN A 308 -21.56 9.34 3.98
C GLN A 308 -20.83 8.06 4.36
N GLU A 309 -20.91 7.66 5.63
CA GLU A 309 -20.34 6.40 6.11
C GLU A 309 -21.15 5.21 5.60
N ARG A 310 -20.47 4.22 5.00
CA ARG A 310 -21.10 2.93 4.66
C ARG A 310 -21.35 2.12 5.93
N PRO A 311 -22.32 1.20 5.95
CA PRO A 311 -22.63 0.38 7.14
C PRO A 311 -21.42 -0.35 7.72
N ALA A 312 -20.46 -0.76 6.89
CA ALA A 312 -19.21 -1.38 7.34
C ALA A 312 -18.36 -0.44 8.23
N LEU A 313 -18.28 0.86 7.93
CA LEU A 313 -17.57 1.84 8.75
C LEU A 313 -18.33 2.15 10.04
N THR A 314 -19.65 2.32 9.95
CA THR A 314 -20.52 2.52 11.12
C THR A 314 -20.37 1.37 12.12
N TRP A 315 -20.35 0.14 11.62
CA TRP A 315 -20.09 -1.05 12.44
C TRP A 315 -18.65 -1.06 12.99
N LEU A 316 -17.64 -0.77 12.17
CA LEU A 316 -16.23 -0.77 12.59
C LEU A 316 -15.99 0.23 13.74
N LYS A 317 -16.60 1.42 13.68
CA LYS A 317 -16.61 2.42 14.76
C LYS A 317 -17.17 1.85 16.06
N GLN A 318 -18.34 1.21 15.99
CA GLN A 318 -19.02 0.61 17.14
C GLN A 318 -18.19 -0.54 17.74
N TYR A 319 -17.64 -1.41 16.88
CA TYR A 319 -16.79 -2.54 17.28
C TYR A 319 -15.51 -2.07 17.98
N LEU A 320 -14.79 -1.10 17.40
CA LEU A 320 -13.56 -0.56 18.01
C LEU A 320 -13.84 0.20 19.32
N ALA A 321 -14.94 0.95 19.39
CA ALA A 321 -15.37 1.61 20.63
C ALA A 321 -15.69 0.59 21.74
N ALA A 322 -16.40 -0.49 21.41
CA ALA A 322 -16.70 -1.56 22.36
C ALA A 322 -15.43 -2.31 22.81
N ALA A 323 -14.52 -2.63 21.88
CA ALA A 323 -13.24 -3.27 22.18
C ALA A 323 -12.33 -2.39 23.04
N SER A 324 -12.45 -1.06 22.94
CA SER A 324 -11.72 -0.09 23.77
C SER A 324 -12.34 0.11 25.16
N ALA A 325 -13.63 -0.23 25.32
CA ALA A 325 -14.40 -0.05 26.56
C ALA A 325 -14.55 -1.34 27.39
N ALA A 326 -14.27 -2.50 26.81
CA ALA A 326 -14.25 -3.76 27.53
C ALA A 326 -13.17 -3.73 28.64
N PRO A 327 -13.50 -4.06 29.90
CA PRO A 327 -12.48 -4.15 30.94
C PRO A 327 -11.47 -5.23 30.55
N THR A 328 -10.18 -4.90 30.60
CA THR A 328 -9.11 -5.89 30.48
C THR A 328 -9.20 -6.84 31.66
N ASN A 329 -9.87 -7.98 31.45
CA ASN A 329 -10.05 -9.02 32.46
C ASN A 329 -8.67 -9.58 32.88
N THR A 330 -8.12 -9.03 33.95
CA THR A 330 -6.97 -9.59 34.67
C THR A 330 -7.48 -10.73 35.57
N PRO A 331 -7.07 -11.99 35.36
CA PRO A 331 -7.63 -13.11 36.13
C PRO A 331 -7.05 -13.19 37.56
N THR A 332 -7.79 -12.66 38.53
CA THR A 332 -7.63 -12.87 39.99
C THR A 332 -9.01 -12.72 40.63
N THR A 333 -9.49 -13.50 41.61
CA THR A 333 -8.86 -14.39 42.60
C THR A 333 -9.66 -15.71 42.84
N LYS A 334 -9.08 -16.63 43.63
CA LYS A 334 -9.56 -17.97 44.00
C LYS A 334 -10.29 -18.01 45.36
N PRO A 335 -11.24 -18.93 45.61
CA PRO A 335 -11.74 -19.27 46.95
C PRO A 335 -10.83 -20.21 47.77
N THR A 336 -10.84 -20.04 49.08
CA THR A 336 -9.88 -20.53 50.09
C THR A 336 -10.00 -22.01 50.48
N ASN A 337 -8.89 -22.62 50.92
CA ASN A 337 -8.85 -23.56 52.05
C ASN A 337 -7.43 -23.66 52.65
N THR A 338 -7.35 -23.71 53.99
CA THR A 338 -6.15 -23.62 54.88
C THR A 338 -6.55 -24.25 56.24
N PRO A 339 -5.66 -24.81 57.11
CA PRO A 339 -4.24 -25.18 57.01
C PRO A 339 -4.01 -26.72 57.15
N THR A 340 -2.80 -27.28 57.03
CA THR A 340 -1.86 -27.49 58.17
C THR A 340 -0.49 -27.99 57.67
N GLN A 341 0.60 -27.48 58.24
CA GLN A 341 2.00 -27.92 58.01
C GLN A 341 2.23 -29.32 58.64
N THR A 342 3.24 -30.14 58.33
CA THR A 342 4.62 -29.84 57.89
C THR A 342 5.27 -31.13 57.38
N THR A 343 5.99 -31.05 56.25
CA THR A 343 7.22 -31.78 55.86
C THR A 343 7.31 -31.64 54.35
N ASN A 344 8.40 -31.12 53.79
CA ASN A 344 8.56 -30.98 52.34
C ASN A 344 9.23 -32.24 51.74
N PRO A 345 8.49 -33.13 51.05
CA PRO A 345 9.04 -33.81 49.89
C PRO A 345 9.11 -32.78 48.74
N VAL A 346 10.19 -32.82 47.96
CA VAL A 346 10.18 -32.20 46.63
C VAL A 346 9.27 -33.06 45.76
N VAL A 347 8.08 -32.57 45.46
CA VAL A 347 7.17 -33.22 44.50
C VAL A 347 7.62 -32.84 43.11
N THR A 348 8.39 -33.72 42.45
CA THR A 348 8.60 -33.66 41.00
C THR A 348 7.31 -34.10 40.32
N THR A 349 6.58 -33.17 39.73
CA THR A 349 5.33 -33.45 39.01
C THR A 349 5.64 -34.08 37.65
N LYS A 350 5.05 -35.25 37.37
CA LYS A 350 5.34 -36.03 36.15
C LYS A 350 4.81 -35.28 34.92
N GLY A 351 5.70 -34.66 34.16
CA GLY A 351 5.38 -33.84 32.97
C GLY A 351 6.14 -32.51 32.88
N ASP A 352 6.68 -32.00 34.00
CA ASP A 352 7.61 -30.87 34.01
C ASP A 352 9.04 -31.43 33.82
N LEU A 353 9.55 -31.36 32.59
CA LEU A 353 10.82 -31.94 32.17
C LEU A 353 11.97 -30.95 32.22
N ASN A 354 11.70 -29.64 32.12
CA ASN A 354 12.71 -28.60 32.26
C ASN A 354 12.86 -28.08 33.71
N ASN A 355 11.95 -28.45 34.63
CA ASN A 355 11.83 -27.92 35.99
C ASN A 355 11.67 -26.38 36.03
N ASP A 356 11.02 -25.79 35.01
CA ASP A 356 10.67 -24.36 35.00
C ASP A 356 9.45 -24.05 35.89
N GLY A 357 8.77 -25.09 36.38
CA GLY A 357 7.59 -25.00 37.22
C GLY A 357 6.29 -24.86 36.43
N VAL A 358 6.27 -25.11 35.12
CA VAL A 358 5.06 -25.02 34.28
C VAL A 358 5.06 -26.14 33.24
N ILE A 359 4.13 -27.09 33.33
CA ILE A 359 4.01 -28.16 32.32
C ILE A 359 3.52 -27.55 31.00
N ASN A 360 4.38 -27.41 29.99
CA ASN A 360 4.08 -26.68 28.77
C ASN A 360 4.73 -27.29 27.50
N MET A 361 4.68 -26.56 26.38
CA MET A 361 5.24 -27.05 25.11
C MET A 361 6.76 -27.21 25.15
N SER A 362 7.45 -26.53 26.07
CA SER A 362 8.88 -26.70 26.33
C SER A 362 9.22 -28.14 26.76
N ASP A 363 8.35 -28.76 27.57
CA ASP A 363 8.50 -30.15 28.02
C ASP A 363 8.20 -31.13 26.89
N VAL A 364 7.16 -30.86 26.10
CA VAL A 364 6.86 -31.63 24.88
C VAL A 364 8.04 -31.60 23.90
N ILE A 365 8.73 -30.46 23.77
CA ILE A 365 9.93 -30.30 22.93
C ILE A 365 11.12 -31.10 23.49
N LEU A 366 11.30 -31.15 24.82
CA LEU A 366 12.32 -31.99 25.44
C LEU A 366 12.05 -33.47 25.22
N LEU A 367 10.82 -33.92 25.42
CA LEU A 367 10.40 -35.30 25.16
C LEU A 367 10.59 -35.67 23.67
N ALA A 368 10.21 -34.76 22.76
CA ALA A 368 10.36 -34.93 21.32
C ALA A 368 11.80 -35.19 20.88
N SER A 369 12.81 -34.70 21.61
CA SER A 369 14.23 -34.97 21.32
C SER A 369 14.62 -36.46 21.47
N THR A 370 13.86 -37.21 22.25
CA THR A 370 14.06 -38.65 22.51
C THR A 370 12.96 -39.54 21.92
N PHE A 371 12.04 -38.96 21.13
CA PHE A 371 10.86 -39.65 20.63
C PHE A 371 11.19 -40.94 19.86
N ASN A 372 10.34 -41.94 20.04
CA ASN A 372 10.48 -43.30 19.50
C ASN A 372 11.84 -43.94 19.91
N ALA A 373 12.28 -43.72 21.15
CA ALA A 373 13.41 -44.43 21.77
C ALA A 373 12.90 -45.52 22.70
N VAL A 374 13.53 -46.69 22.66
CA VAL A 374 13.19 -47.86 23.50
C VAL A 374 14.23 -48.00 24.62
N ARG A 375 13.81 -48.48 25.79
CA ARG A 375 14.71 -48.72 26.94
C ARG A 375 15.89 -49.61 26.55
N GLY A 376 17.08 -49.01 26.46
CA GLY A 376 18.31 -49.64 25.96
C GLY A 376 18.97 -48.86 24.81
N ASP A 377 18.23 -47.99 24.12
CA ASP A 377 18.78 -47.07 23.12
C ASP A 377 19.68 -46.01 23.76
N PHE A 378 20.74 -45.60 23.06
CA PHE A 378 21.64 -44.51 23.49
C PHE A 378 20.93 -43.16 23.70
N LYS A 379 19.74 -42.99 23.12
CA LYS A 379 18.89 -41.79 23.18
C LYS A 379 17.71 -41.92 24.14
N TYR A 380 17.55 -43.04 24.84
CA TYR A 380 16.47 -43.24 25.79
C TYR A 380 16.80 -42.59 27.13
N ALA A 381 15.93 -41.68 27.59
CA ALA A 381 16.04 -41.01 28.89
C ALA A 381 14.90 -41.48 29.80
N LEU A 382 15.22 -42.17 30.89
CA LEU A 382 14.22 -42.70 31.84
C LEU A 382 13.27 -41.63 32.39
N ALA A 383 13.73 -40.38 32.53
CA ALA A 383 12.90 -39.28 33.00
C ALA A 383 11.81 -38.84 32.00
N TYR A 384 11.92 -39.22 30.72
CA TYR A 384 11.02 -38.79 29.64
C TYR A 384 10.05 -39.91 29.21
N ASP A 385 10.21 -41.11 29.79
CA ASP A 385 9.25 -42.23 29.77
C ASP A 385 8.22 -41.99 30.88
N LEU A 386 7.22 -41.16 30.58
CA LEU A 386 6.28 -40.60 31.56
C LEU A 386 5.16 -41.57 31.92
N ASN A 387 4.93 -42.64 31.16
CA ASN A 387 4.03 -43.72 31.53
C ASN A 387 4.75 -44.99 32.06
N ASP A 388 6.10 -45.02 32.03
CA ASP A 388 6.95 -46.17 32.38
C ASP A 388 6.73 -47.42 31.50
N ASP A 389 6.24 -47.27 30.27
CA ASP A 389 6.00 -48.39 29.33
C ASP A 389 7.28 -48.93 28.66
N GLY A 390 8.39 -48.19 28.77
CA GLY A 390 9.69 -48.55 28.21
C GLY A 390 9.96 -47.96 26.83
N VAL A 391 9.05 -47.18 26.24
CA VAL A 391 9.16 -46.59 24.91
C VAL A 391 8.69 -45.14 24.92
N ILE A 392 9.59 -44.17 24.74
CA ILE A 392 9.22 -42.74 24.76
C ILE A 392 8.43 -42.41 23.49
N ASN A 393 7.11 -42.23 23.60
CA ASN A 393 6.20 -42.14 22.46
C ASN A 393 5.04 -41.14 22.66
N MET A 394 4.02 -41.19 21.78
CA MET A 394 2.87 -40.28 21.86
C MET A 394 2.06 -40.48 23.17
N SER A 395 2.14 -41.66 23.78
CA SER A 395 1.51 -41.97 25.07
C SER A 395 2.08 -41.10 26.20
N ASP A 396 3.38 -40.81 26.19
CA ASP A 396 4.03 -39.90 27.14
C ASP A 396 3.72 -38.44 26.84
N VAL A 397 3.63 -38.07 25.56
CA VAL A 397 3.13 -36.75 25.14
C VAL A 397 1.69 -36.53 25.61
N ILE A 398 0.86 -37.58 25.65
CA ILE A 398 -0.49 -37.52 26.22
C ILE A 398 -0.47 -37.29 27.73
N VAL A 399 0.54 -37.78 28.48
CA VAL A 399 0.72 -37.43 29.90
C VAL A 399 1.02 -35.94 30.07
N ILE A 400 1.91 -35.36 29.26
CA ILE A 400 2.17 -33.91 29.28
C ILE A 400 0.91 -33.13 28.87
N ALA A 401 0.22 -33.56 27.82
CA ALA A 401 -1.00 -32.91 27.33
C ALA A 401 -2.16 -32.94 28.34
N GLY A 402 -2.26 -34.01 29.15
CA GLY A 402 -3.25 -34.15 30.22
C GLY A 402 -3.03 -33.16 31.38
N ASN A 403 -1.77 -32.78 31.63
CA ASN A 403 -1.37 -31.88 32.71
C ASN A 403 -0.96 -30.47 32.18
N PHE A 404 -1.26 -30.16 30.93
CA PHE A 404 -0.74 -28.98 30.23
C PHE A 404 -1.28 -27.67 30.82
N GLY A 405 -0.38 -26.84 31.34
CA GLY A 405 -0.69 -25.59 32.02
C GLY A 405 -0.73 -25.66 33.54
N GLU A 406 -0.43 -26.80 34.18
CA GLU A 406 -0.21 -26.85 35.62
C GLU A 406 1.06 -26.08 36.02
N ILE A 407 0.96 -25.26 37.08
CA ILE A 407 2.05 -24.41 37.59
C ILE A 407 2.48 -24.87 38.99
N VAL A 408 3.75 -25.26 39.12
CA VAL A 408 4.47 -25.57 40.36
C VAL A 408 5.31 -24.35 40.77
N ALA A 409 5.08 -23.82 41.98
CA ALA A 409 5.62 -22.52 42.36
C ALA A 409 7.11 -22.56 42.80
N ILE A 410 7.94 -21.69 42.19
CA ILE A 410 9.34 -21.42 42.60
C ILE A 410 9.56 -19.89 42.67
N ALA A 411 10.30 -19.40 43.68
CA ALA A 411 10.45 -17.96 43.99
C ALA A 411 11.81 -17.36 43.55
N THR A 412 11.85 -16.07 43.19
CA THR A 412 13.05 -15.35 42.69
C THR A 412 13.23 -13.94 43.29
N SER A 413 14.40 -13.32 43.10
CA SER A 413 14.81 -12.02 43.70
C SER A 413 15.44 -11.03 42.70
N THR A 414 15.55 -9.74 43.05
CA THR A 414 15.68 -8.59 42.11
C THR A 414 16.96 -7.72 42.29
N LYS A 415 17.30 -6.87 41.28
CA LYS A 415 18.13 -5.64 41.45
C LYS A 415 17.91 -4.58 40.35
N ALA A 416 18.41 -3.35 40.56
CA ALA A 416 17.91 -2.07 39.99
C ALA A 416 18.97 -1.22 39.20
N PRO A 417 18.59 -0.10 38.53
CA PRO A 417 19.43 0.66 37.57
C PRO A 417 19.97 2.05 38.05
N THR A 418 20.73 2.77 37.19
CA THR A 418 21.45 4.05 37.47
C THR A 418 21.34 5.10 36.32
N THR A 419 21.62 6.39 36.57
CA THR A 419 21.12 7.58 35.80
C THR A 419 22.15 8.54 35.16
N THR A 420 21.61 9.52 34.38
CA THR A 420 22.04 10.93 34.09
C THR A 420 23.18 11.19 33.08
N PRO A 421 23.33 12.39 32.42
CA PRO A 421 22.63 13.69 32.54
C PRO A 421 22.07 14.31 31.20
N THR A 422 22.05 15.66 31.05
CA THR A 422 21.30 16.50 30.06
C THR A 422 22.18 17.52 29.28
N SER A 423 21.71 18.12 28.17
CA SER A 423 22.26 19.38 27.59
C SER A 423 21.20 20.30 26.92
N THR A 424 21.61 21.53 26.56
CA THR A 424 20.74 22.75 26.50
C THR A 424 20.36 23.26 25.09
N LYS A 425 19.47 24.27 25.05
CA LYS A 425 18.69 24.79 23.91
C LYS A 425 19.37 25.93 23.12
N ALA A 426 19.09 26.05 21.81
CA ALA A 426 19.52 27.16 20.93
C ALA A 426 18.34 27.66 20.01
N PRO A 427 18.41 28.87 19.39
CA PRO A 427 17.21 29.64 19.02
C PRO A 427 16.77 29.62 17.54
N THR A 428 15.54 30.10 17.31
CA THR A 428 14.76 30.11 16.06
C THR A 428 15.09 31.29 15.11
N PRO A 429 15.08 31.10 13.76
CA PRO A 429 15.06 32.19 12.77
C PRO A 429 13.64 32.59 12.30
N THR A 430 13.46 33.88 11.98
CA THR A 430 12.20 34.54 11.57
C THR A 430 11.87 34.35 10.07
N PRO A 431 10.59 34.23 9.66
CA PRO A 431 10.22 33.96 8.26
C PRO A 431 10.28 35.20 7.34
N THR A 432 10.59 34.96 6.06
CA THR A 432 10.56 35.98 4.98
C THR A 432 9.32 35.83 4.11
N LYS A 433 8.84 36.97 3.59
CA LYS A 433 7.51 37.20 2.99
C LYS A 433 7.35 36.62 1.57
N ALA A 434 6.21 35.99 1.30
CA ALA A 434 5.83 35.52 -0.05
C ALA A 434 5.27 36.66 -0.94
N PRO A 435 5.45 36.60 -2.28
CA PRO A 435 4.86 37.55 -3.23
C PRO A 435 3.44 37.14 -3.69
N THR A 436 2.60 38.14 -3.95
CA THR A 436 1.20 38.01 -4.42
C THR A 436 1.13 37.90 -5.96
N PRO A 437 0.19 37.12 -6.55
CA PRO A 437 0.08 36.96 -8.00
C PRO A 437 -0.65 38.12 -8.71
N THR A 438 -0.34 38.31 -10.00
CA THR A 438 -0.99 39.27 -10.92
C THR A 438 -1.96 38.52 -11.87
N PRO A 439 -3.15 39.05 -12.21
CA PRO A 439 -4.20 38.33 -12.98
C PRO A 439 -4.18 38.55 -14.52
N VAL A 440 -5.20 38.00 -15.22
CA VAL A 440 -5.66 38.21 -16.65
C VAL A 440 -5.17 37.15 -17.68
N PRO A 441 -5.94 36.70 -18.73
CA PRO A 441 -7.39 36.78 -19.08
C PRO A 441 -8.09 35.39 -19.33
N SER A 442 -9.30 35.39 -19.90
CA SER A 442 -10.27 34.26 -20.01
C SER A 442 -10.21 33.37 -21.27
N SER A 443 -10.32 32.05 -21.04
CA SER A 443 -10.98 30.99 -21.84
C SER A 443 -10.93 31.02 -23.39
N LYS A 444 -10.04 30.21 -23.98
CA LYS A 444 -10.35 29.47 -25.21
C LYS A 444 -11.29 28.29 -24.86
N VAL A 445 -12.19 27.91 -25.77
CA VAL A 445 -13.00 26.68 -25.61
C VAL A 445 -12.09 25.48 -25.89
N THR A 446 -11.70 24.78 -24.84
CA THR A 446 -10.74 23.69 -24.92
C THR A 446 -11.45 22.35 -25.16
N THR A 447 -11.04 21.61 -26.20
CA THR A 447 -11.65 20.29 -26.48
C THR A 447 -11.14 19.26 -25.49
N LYS A 448 -12.05 18.69 -24.68
CA LYS A 448 -11.73 17.60 -23.76
C LYS A 448 -11.50 16.28 -24.49
N VAL A 449 -10.31 15.73 -24.34
CA VAL A 449 -9.89 14.45 -24.92
C VAL A 449 -9.53 13.51 -23.77
N LEU A 450 -10.08 12.30 -23.77
CA LEU A 450 -9.80 11.24 -22.78
C LEU A 450 -8.92 10.16 -23.43
N PRO A 451 -7.61 10.12 -23.17
CA PRO A 451 -6.77 8.96 -23.46
C PRO A 451 -7.16 7.83 -22.51
N LEU A 452 -7.66 6.71 -23.04
CA LEU A 452 -8.23 5.59 -22.28
C LEU A 452 -7.61 4.26 -22.72
N GLY A 453 -7.21 3.41 -21.78
CA GLY A 453 -6.67 2.10 -22.12
C GLY A 453 -5.84 1.44 -21.04
N ASP A 454 -4.95 0.56 -21.48
CA ASP A 454 -4.03 -0.19 -20.63
C ASP A 454 -2.66 0.52 -20.46
N SER A 455 -1.61 -0.24 -20.14
CA SER A 455 -0.23 0.21 -19.97
C SER A 455 0.37 0.89 -21.20
N ILE A 456 -0.19 0.68 -22.39
CA ILE A 456 0.21 1.38 -23.62
C ILE A 456 -0.32 2.83 -23.62
N THR A 457 -1.50 3.09 -23.02
CA THR A 457 -2.00 4.46 -22.81
C THR A 457 -1.35 5.13 -21.59
N ASP A 458 -1.02 4.36 -20.55
CA ASP A 458 -0.20 4.81 -19.41
C ASP A 458 1.16 5.32 -19.89
N GLY A 459 1.82 4.56 -20.77
CA GLY A 459 3.17 4.85 -21.24
C GLY A 459 4.26 4.26 -20.36
N ILE A 460 4.07 3.06 -19.80
CA ILE A 460 4.92 2.51 -18.72
C ILE A 460 6.45 2.61 -18.97
N ASN A 461 6.92 2.33 -20.19
CA ASN A 461 8.34 2.40 -20.56
C ASN A 461 8.81 3.77 -21.09
N VAL A 462 7.87 4.67 -21.41
CA VAL A 462 8.11 6.04 -21.89
C VAL A 462 6.98 6.91 -21.33
N PRO A 463 7.08 7.41 -20.07
CA PRO A 463 5.93 8.01 -19.38
C PRO A 463 5.32 9.17 -20.17
N GLY A 464 4.00 9.19 -20.28
CA GLY A 464 3.25 10.03 -21.23
C GLY A 464 2.97 9.33 -22.57
N GLY A 465 3.77 8.34 -22.96
CA GLY A 465 3.58 7.48 -24.12
C GLY A 465 3.37 8.26 -25.43
N TYR A 466 2.35 7.88 -26.19
CA TYR A 466 1.96 8.59 -27.40
C TYR A 466 1.46 10.02 -27.13
N ARG A 467 1.04 10.34 -25.90
CA ARG A 467 0.46 11.65 -25.56
C ARG A 467 1.51 12.77 -25.70
N ILE A 468 2.79 12.47 -25.48
CA ILE A 468 3.92 13.42 -25.64
C ILE A 468 3.91 14.04 -27.05
N LYS A 469 3.99 13.19 -28.09
CA LYS A 469 4.02 13.68 -29.47
C LYS A 469 2.63 14.08 -29.97
N LEU A 470 1.55 13.46 -29.47
CA LEU A 470 0.19 13.87 -29.80
C LEU A 470 -0.07 15.32 -29.35
N TRP A 471 0.30 15.67 -28.11
CA TRP A 471 0.26 17.04 -27.59
C TRP A 471 1.06 18.00 -28.47
N LYS A 472 2.30 17.63 -28.83
CA LYS A 472 3.14 18.43 -29.73
C LYS A 472 2.52 18.63 -31.11
N ASN A 473 1.95 17.59 -31.72
CA ASN A 473 1.29 17.67 -33.02
C ASN A 473 0.06 18.61 -32.97
N ILE A 474 -0.75 18.52 -31.91
CA ILE A 474 -1.91 19.40 -31.66
C ILE A 474 -1.47 20.86 -31.49
N ALA A 475 -0.46 21.10 -30.65
CA ALA A 475 0.06 22.44 -30.37
C ALA A 475 0.72 23.10 -31.60
N ASN A 476 1.41 22.31 -32.44
CA ASN A 476 2.02 22.80 -33.68
C ASN A 476 0.98 23.35 -34.68
N ASP A 477 -0.22 22.78 -34.72
CA ASP A 477 -1.32 23.27 -35.57
C ASP A 477 -2.14 24.40 -34.89
N GLY A 478 -1.68 24.91 -33.74
CA GLY A 478 -2.27 26.04 -33.00
C GLY A 478 -3.54 25.69 -32.20
N LEU A 479 -3.87 24.39 -32.10
CA LEU A 479 -5.04 23.85 -31.44
C LEU A 479 -4.80 23.71 -29.93
N VAL A 480 -5.87 23.72 -29.13
CA VAL A 480 -5.80 23.57 -27.66
C VAL A 480 -6.76 22.49 -27.20
N VAL A 481 -6.23 21.53 -26.44
CA VAL A 481 -6.97 20.42 -25.83
C VAL A 481 -6.74 20.34 -24.33
N ASP A 482 -7.68 19.70 -23.65
CA ASP A 482 -7.68 19.39 -22.21
C ASP A 482 -7.65 17.87 -22.18
N PHE A 483 -6.50 17.30 -21.84
CA PHE A 483 -6.42 15.87 -21.60
C PHE A 483 -7.02 15.62 -20.22
N VAL A 484 -8.07 14.82 -20.19
CA VAL A 484 -8.82 14.52 -18.96
C VAL A 484 -8.60 13.08 -18.51
N GLY A 485 -8.70 12.84 -17.20
CA GLY A 485 -8.52 11.53 -16.58
C GLY A 485 -8.17 11.64 -15.10
N SER A 486 -8.09 10.51 -14.42
CA SER A 486 -7.77 10.38 -13.00
C SER A 486 -6.27 10.20 -12.74
N LEU A 487 -5.54 9.65 -13.71
CA LEU A 487 -4.10 9.47 -13.68
C LEU A 487 -3.42 10.63 -14.43
N SER A 488 -2.16 10.91 -14.09
CA SER A 488 -1.39 11.99 -14.68
C SER A 488 0.10 11.65 -14.66
N ASN A 489 0.73 11.56 -15.83
CA ASN A 489 2.17 11.24 -15.96
C ASN A 489 2.80 11.86 -17.22
N GLY A 490 4.14 11.81 -17.29
CA GLY A 490 4.92 12.23 -18.46
C GLY A 490 5.80 13.46 -18.25
N PRO A 491 6.66 13.78 -19.23
CA PRO A 491 7.71 14.80 -19.11
C PRO A 491 7.14 16.22 -19.18
N SER A 492 7.97 17.25 -18.97
CA SER A 492 7.56 18.67 -18.93
C SER A 492 6.95 19.20 -20.23
N GLU A 493 7.39 18.68 -21.37
CA GLU A 493 6.95 19.06 -22.72
C GLU A 493 5.57 18.49 -23.08
N LEU A 494 5.09 17.50 -22.33
CA LEU A 494 3.69 17.09 -22.31
C LEU A 494 2.94 18.05 -21.38
N GLY A 495 2.37 19.12 -21.96
CA GLY A 495 1.83 20.25 -21.20
C GLY A 495 0.63 19.87 -20.35
N ASP A 496 -0.30 19.10 -20.92
CA ASP A 496 -1.34 18.41 -20.16
C ASP A 496 -1.02 16.91 -20.11
N LYS A 497 -1.16 16.31 -18.93
CA LYS A 497 -0.63 15.00 -18.58
C LYS A 497 -1.69 13.98 -18.23
N ASN A 498 -2.97 14.35 -18.16
CA ASN A 498 -3.97 13.44 -17.61
C ASN A 498 -4.38 12.33 -18.59
N HIS A 499 -4.85 11.21 -18.04
CA HIS A 499 -5.28 10.02 -18.78
C HIS A 499 -6.07 9.04 -17.88
N GLU A 500 -6.68 8.05 -18.51
CA GLU A 500 -7.16 6.81 -17.88
C GLU A 500 -6.42 5.62 -18.54
N GLY A 501 -5.10 5.63 -18.43
CA GLY A 501 -4.24 4.52 -18.89
C GLY A 501 -3.86 3.66 -17.70
N HIS A 502 -4.44 2.47 -17.58
CA HIS A 502 -4.35 1.62 -16.40
C HIS A 502 -3.49 0.39 -16.66
N SER A 503 -2.25 0.41 -16.17
CA SER A 503 -1.29 -0.67 -16.39
C SER A 503 -1.79 -2.02 -15.84
N GLY A 504 -1.70 -3.07 -16.67
CA GLY A 504 -2.20 -4.42 -16.36
C GLY A 504 -3.72 -4.64 -16.47
N TRP A 505 -4.51 -3.59 -16.71
CA TRP A 505 -5.98 -3.71 -16.74
C TRP A 505 -6.53 -4.24 -18.08
N ARG A 506 -7.58 -5.05 -17.97
CA ARG A 506 -8.37 -5.61 -19.06
C ARG A 506 -9.64 -4.80 -19.36
N ILE A 507 -10.36 -5.20 -20.40
CA ILE A 507 -11.64 -4.60 -20.80
C ILE A 507 -12.65 -4.60 -19.65
N ASP A 508 -12.79 -5.69 -18.88
CA ASP A 508 -13.73 -5.78 -17.76
C ASP A 508 -13.41 -4.79 -16.62
N GLN A 509 -12.14 -4.50 -16.39
CA GLN A 509 -11.69 -3.60 -15.33
C GLN A 509 -11.90 -2.12 -15.70
N ILE A 510 -11.71 -1.78 -16.98
CA ILE A 510 -12.09 -0.47 -17.54
C ILE A 510 -13.62 -0.30 -17.53
N ASP A 511 -14.37 -1.33 -17.91
CA ASP A 511 -15.84 -1.34 -18.02
C ASP A 511 -16.58 -1.11 -16.69
N ILE A 512 -15.98 -1.50 -15.56
CA ILE A 512 -16.47 -1.21 -14.20
C ILE A 512 -16.48 0.30 -13.92
N ASN A 513 -15.48 1.03 -14.40
CA ASN A 513 -15.22 2.42 -14.00
C ASN A 513 -15.67 3.46 -15.05
N ILE A 514 -15.86 3.04 -16.30
CA ILE A 514 -16.07 3.94 -17.44
C ILE A 514 -17.21 4.94 -17.28
N ASN A 515 -18.34 4.54 -16.70
CA ASN A 515 -19.47 5.45 -16.48
C ASN A 515 -19.08 6.63 -15.58
N SER A 516 -18.32 6.37 -14.52
CA SER A 516 -17.86 7.40 -13.57
C SER A 516 -16.90 8.38 -14.25
N TRP A 517 -15.97 7.89 -15.07
CA TRP A 517 -15.03 8.75 -15.80
C TRP A 517 -15.72 9.58 -16.87
N MET A 518 -16.65 9.01 -17.62
CA MET A 518 -17.44 9.76 -18.61
C MET A 518 -18.29 10.84 -17.94
N ASP A 519 -18.95 10.56 -16.82
CA ASP A 519 -19.74 11.54 -16.07
C ASP A 519 -18.88 12.64 -15.43
N LYS A 520 -17.74 12.26 -14.81
CA LYS A 520 -16.85 13.20 -14.09
C LYS A 520 -16.12 14.15 -15.04
N TYR A 521 -15.57 13.60 -16.13
CA TYR A 521 -14.71 14.37 -17.02
C TYR A 521 -15.46 14.98 -18.20
N ASN A 522 -16.57 14.37 -18.62
CA ASN A 522 -17.38 14.75 -19.79
C ASN A 522 -16.51 14.99 -21.06
N PRO A 523 -15.75 13.97 -21.51
CA PRO A 523 -14.87 14.11 -22.66
C PRO A 523 -15.68 14.22 -23.96
N LYS A 524 -15.25 15.12 -24.85
CA LYS A 524 -15.81 15.19 -26.21
C LYS A 524 -15.19 14.14 -27.12
N ILE A 525 -13.93 13.78 -26.91
CA ILE A 525 -13.24 12.74 -27.68
C ILE A 525 -12.68 11.70 -26.71
N VAL A 526 -12.84 10.42 -27.01
CA VAL A 526 -12.22 9.31 -26.27
C VAL A 526 -11.31 8.53 -27.21
N LEU A 527 -10.06 8.29 -26.80
CA LEU A 527 -9.08 7.47 -27.52
C LEU A 527 -8.94 6.15 -26.77
N LEU A 528 -9.53 5.06 -27.27
CA LEU A 528 -9.56 3.77 -26.60
C LEU A 528 -8.56 2.79 -27.22
N HIS A 529 -7.59 2.33 -26.44
CA HIS A 529 -6.69 1.22 -26.77
C HIS A 529 -6.70 0.20 -25.63
N ILE A 530 -7.49 -0.87 -25.75
CA ILE A 530 -7.69 -1.87 -24.70
C ILE A 530 -7.88 -3.28 -25.28
N GLY A 531 -7.37 -4.29 -24.56
CA GLY A 531 -7.45 -5.71 -24.94
C GLY A 531 -6.09 -6.42 -24.93
N THR A 532 -4.98 -5.67 -24.80
CA THR A 532 -3.63 -6.23 -24.66
C THR A 532 -3.53 -7.22 -23.51
N ASN A 533 -4.13 -6.85 -22.37
CA ASN A 533 -4.12 -7.64 -21.15
C ASN A 533 -5.11 -8.81 -21.20
N ASP A 534 -6.24 -8.68 -21.87
CA ASP A 534 -7.14 -9.82 -22.13
C ASP A 534 -6.37 -10.93 -22.87
N ILE A 535 -5.65 -10.56 -23.94
CA ILE A 535 -4.78 -11.45 -24.74
C ILE A 535 -3.65 -12.05 -23.90
N SER A 536 -2.80 -11.22 -23.28
CA SER A 536 -1.59 -11.70 -22.58
C SER A 536 -1.91 -12.54 -21.35
N GLN A 537 -3.00 -12.24 -20.64
CA GLN A 537 -3.48 -13.01 -19.47
C GLN A 537 -4.34 -14.21 -19.87
N LYS A 538 -4.64 -14.39 -21.16
CA LYS A 538 -5.57 -15.41 -21.72
C LYS A 538 -6.95 -15.39 -21.06
N TYR A 539 -7.40 -14.21 -20.63
CA TYR A 539 -8.61 -14.07 -19.83
C TYR A 539 -9.85 -14.04 -20.72
N ASP A 540 -10.49 -15.20 -20.87
CA ASP A 540 -11.81 -15.33 -21.50
C ASP A 540 -11.87 -14.68 -22.90
N LEU A 541 -10.90 -15.04 -23.72
CA LEU A 541 -10.65 -14.46 -25.05
C LEU A 541 -11.86 -14.56 -25.99
N ASN A 542 -12.66 -15.62 -25.86
CA ASN A 542 -13.86 -15.83 -26.66
C ASN A 542 -14.92 -14.75 -26.42
N ASN A 543 -15.01 -14.21 -25.19
CA ASN A 543 -15.98 -13.16 -24.84
C ASN A 543 -15.36 -11.76 -24.77
N ALA A 544 -14.03 -11.61 -24.85
CA ALA A 544 -13.38 -10.29 -24.93
C ALA A 544 -13.97 -9.38 -26.04
N PRO A 545 -14.29 -9.86 -27.26
CA PRO A 545 -15.04 -9.10 -28.27
C PRO A 545 -16.41 -8.58 -27.77
N ALA A 546 -17.16 -9.41 -27.04
CA ALA A 546 -18.45 -9.02 -26.47
C ALA A 546 -18.29 -7.98 -25.36
N ARG A 547 -17.26 -8.11 -24.50
CA ARG A 547 -16.91 -7.09 -23.50
C ARG A 547 -16.57 -5.75 -24.14
N LEU A 548 -15.75 -5.74 -25.20
CA LEU A 548 -15.40 -4.51 -25.92
C LEU A 548 -16.64 -3.85 -26.57
N SER A 549 -17.52 -4.66 -27.15
CA SER A 549 -18.80 -4.22 -27.72
C SER A 549 -19.70 -3.54 -26.68
N ALA A 550 -19.77 -4.06 -25.46
CA ALA A 550 -20.52 -3.47 -24.34
C ALA A 550 -19.85 -2.20 -23.77
N LEU A 551 -18.52 -2.18 -23.66
CA LEU A 551 -17.75 -1.00 -23.25
C LEU A 551 -17.98 0.18 -24.22
N ILE A 552 -17.93 -0.08 -25.53
CA ILE A 552 -18.25 0.91 -26.57
C ILE A 552 -19.67 1.46 -26.38
N ASP A 553 -20.65 0.60 -26.04
CA ASP A 553 -22.03 1.04 -25.83
C ASP A 553 -22.16 2.02 -24.66
N LYS A 554 -21.49 1.76 -23.53
CA LYS A 554 -21.48 2.65 -22.37
C LYS A 554 -20.84 4.00 -22.68
N ILE A 555 -19.68 4.00 -23.35
CA ILE A 555 -18.99 5.24 -23.75
C ILE A 555 -19.89 6.05 -24.69
N CYS A 556 -20.41 5.44 -25.76
CA CYS A 556 -21.24 6.14 -26.72
C CYS A 556 -22.55 6.68 -26.13
N ALA A 557 -23.13 6.01 -25.12
CA ALA A 557 -24.32 6.49 -24.41
C ALA A 557 -24.05 7.71 -23.50
N LYS A 558 -22.79 7.98 -23.15
CA LYS A 558 -22.36 9.06 -22.27
C LYS A 558 -21.62 10.20 -22.98
N LEU A 559 -21.33 10.08 -24.27
CA LEU A 559 -20.70 11.15 -25.05
C LEU A 559 -21.64 12.37 -25.14
N PRO A 560 -21.12 13.61 -24.98
CA PRO A 560 -21.89 14.81 -25.24
C PRO A 560 -22.24 14.95 -26.73
N SER A 561 -23.15 15.87 -27.06
CA SER A 561 -23.54 16.13 -28.46
C SER A 561 -22.32 16.46 -29.34
N GLY A 562 -22.18 15.76 -30.46
CA GLY A 562 -21.01 15.84 -31.34
C GLY A 562 -19.72 15.26 -30.75
N GLY A 563 -19.80 14.46 -29.69
CA GLY A 563 -18.69 13.70 -29.14
C GLY A 563 -18.39 12.44 -29.95
N LYS A 564 -17.17 11.92 -29.85
CA LYS A 564 -16.65 10.79 -30.65
C LYS A 564 -15.80 9.83 -29.83
N LEU A 565 -15.94 8.52 -30.11
CA LEU A 565 -15.06 7.47 -29.62
C LEU A 565 -14.21 6.93 -30.77
N TYR A 566 -12.90 6.87 -30.58
CA TYR A 566 -11.96 6.24 -31.50
C TYR A 566 -11.40 4.98 -30.86
N VAL A 567 -11.60 3.82 -31.49
CA VAL A 567 -11.15 2.52 -30.97
C VAL A 567 -9.99 2.02 -31.82
N ALA A 568 -8.84 1.79 -31.19
CA ALA A 568 -7.65 1.28 -31.86
C ALA A 568 -7.66 -0.24 -32.00
N SER A 569 -7.08 -0.75 -33.10
CA SER A 569 -6.52 -2.10 -33.11
C SER A 569 -5.36 -2.21 -32.10
N ILE A 570 -5.17 -3.38 -31.49
CA ILE A 570 -3.98 -3.66 -30.68
C ILE A 570 -2.76 -3.62 -31.60
N ILE A 571 -1.66 -3.02 -31.15
CA ILE A 571 -0.38 -3.00 -31.88
C ILE A 571 0.19 -4.43 -32.12
N PRO A 572 1.17 -4.64 -33.03
CA PRO A 572 1.70 -5.97 -33.29
C PRO A 572 2.53 -6.49 -32.12
N LEU A 573 2.10 -7.59 -31.50
CA LEU A 573 2.82 -8.27 -30.41
C LEU A 573 3.17 -9.70 -30.82
N SER A 574 4.06 -10.36 -30.08
CA SER A 574 4.49 -11.75 -30.33
C SER A 574 3.43 -12.81 -30.00
N TYR A 575 2.22 -12.42 -29.59
CA TYR A 575 1.11 -13.34 -29.30
C TYR A 575 0.29 -13.63 -30.57
N ALA A 576 0.06 -14.91 -30.87
CA ALA A 576 -0.68 -15.33 -32.07
C ALA A 576 -2.11 -14.74 -32.13
N ASP A 577 -2.75 -14.58 -30.97
CA ASP A 577 -4.16 -14.19 -30.85
C ASP A 577 -4.44 -12.72 -31.20
N VAL A 578 -3.41 -11.86 -31.29
CA VAL A 578 -3.58 -10.42 -31.62
C VAL A 578 -4.26 -10.22 -32.97
N LYS A 579 -3.87 -10.97 -34.00
CA LYS A 579 -4.47 -10.85 -35.34
C LYS A 579 -5.94 -11.27 -35.33
N THR A 580 -6.25 -12.36 -34.63
CA THR A 580 -7.61 -12.88 -34.46
C THR A 580 -8.49 -11.88 -33.73
N TYR A 581 -7.99 -11.30 -32.63
CA TYR A 581 -8.73 -10.31 -31.85
C TYR A 581 -8.94 -9.00 -32.63
N ASN A 582 -7.91 -8.49 -33.30
CA ASN A 582 -8.00 -7.26 -34.11
C ASN A 582 -9.03 -7.37 -35.24
N ALA A 583 -9.18 -8.54 -35.87
CA ALA A 583 -10.22 -8.77 -36.86
C ALA A 583 -11.64 -8.64 -36.27
N GLN A 584 -11.83 -9.00 -34.99
CA GLN A 584 -13.10 -8.80 -34.29
C GLN A 584 -13.35 -7.31 -33.97
N ILE A 585 -12.32 -6.55 -33.57
CA ILE A 585 -12.46 -5.10 -33.28
C ILE A 585 -13.05 -4.36 -34.49
N GLN A 586 -12.53 -4.61 -35.69
CA GLN A 586 -13.04 -3.97 -36.92
C GLN A 586 -14.53 -4.28 -37.16
N GLY A 587 -14.94 -5.55 -36.99
CA GLY A 587 -16.33 -5.98 -37.11
C GLY A 587 -17.24 -5.35 -36.05
N ILE A 588 -16.80 -5.28 -34.79
CA ILE A 588 -17.52 -4.61 -33.70
C ILE A 588 -17.74 -3.15 -34.04
N VAL A 589 -16.67 -2.41 -34.35
CA VAL A 589 -16.75 -0.97 -34.62
C VAL A 589 -17.67 -0.71 -35.82
N GLN A 590 -17.50 -1.43 -36.94
CA GLN A 590 -18.39 -1.28 -38.10
C GLN A 590 -19.85 -1.54 -37.76
N ASN A 591 -20.15 -2.57 -36.96
CA ASN A 591 -21.52 -2.85 -36.52
C ASN A 591 -22.11 -1.74 -35.65
N LYS A 592 -21.30 -1.13 -34.76
CA LYS A 592 -21.73 0.01 -33.93
C LYS A 592 -21.90 1.30 -34.76
N THR A 593 -21.04 1.54 -35.75
CA THR A 593 -21.19 2.65 -36.71
C THR A 593 -22.47 2.47 -37.55
N ASN A 594 -22.78 1.24 -37.99
CA ASN A 594 -24.03 0.93 -38.71
C ASN A 594 -25.29 1.12 -37.82
N GLN A 595 -25.14 1.03 -36.50
CA GLN A 595 -26.18 1.38 -35.51
C GLN A 595 -26.26 2.89 -35.21
N GLY A 596 -25.54 3.73 -35.97
CA GLY A 596 -25.52 5.19 -35.79
C GLY A 596 -24.70 5.69 -34.60
N LYS A 597 -23.90 4.84 -33.94
CA LYS A 597 -23.07 5.28 -32.81
C LYS A 597 -21.86 6.09 -33.31
N PRO A 598 -21.42 7.14 -32.59
CA PRO A 598 -20.30 7.99 -32.98
C PRO A 598 -18.95 7.33 -32.64
N VAL A 599 -18.72 6.14 -33.21
CA VAL A 599 -17.52 5.32 -32.99
C VAL A 599 -16.79 5.08 -34.31
N TYR A 600 -15.46 5.17 -34.26
CA TYR A 600 -14.56 5.15 -35.41
C TYR A 600 -13.39 4.20 -35.18
N MET A 601 -13.01 3.45 -36.21
CA MET A 601 -11.88 2.52 -36.15
C MET A 601 -10.57 3.27 -36.38
N VAL A 602 -9.54 2.94 -35.61
CA VAL A 602 -8.18 3.43 -35.78
C VAL A 602 -7.24 2.24 -35.98
N ASP A 603 -6.64 2.14 -37.16
CA ASP A 603 -5.65 1.10 -37.42
C ASP A 603 -4.29 1.49 -36.85
N MET A 604 -4.03 1.04 -35.62
CA MET A 604 -2.74 1.19 -34.93
C MET A 604 -1.78 0.05 -35.27
N TYR A 605 -2.31 -1.15 -35.54
CA TYR A 605 -1.54 -2.35 -35.86
C TYR A 605 -0.61 -2.12 -37.06
N SER A 606 -1.13 -1.60 -38.17
CA SER A 606 -0.33 -1.40 -39.40
C SER A 606 0.73 -0.29 -39.30
N ALA A 607 0.68 0.54 -38.26
CA ALA A 607 1.60 1.66 -38.09
C ALA A 607 2.88 1.28 -37.31
N LEU A 608 2.88 0.15 -36.61
CA LEU A 608 4.00 -0.33 -35.80
C LEU A 608 4.50 -1.69 -36.31
N THR A 609 5.65 -2.10 -35.79
CA THR A 609 6.24 -3.43 -35.97
C THR A 609 6.77 -3.92 -34.62
N VAL A 610 7.15 -5.19 -34.51
CA VAL A 610 7.71 -5.73 -33.25
C VAL A 610 9.05 -5.08 -32.83
N SER A 611 9.78 -4.44 -33.75
CA SER A 611 10.98 -3.65 -33.43
C SER A 611 10.67 -2.25 -32.89
N ASP A 612 9.40 -1.82 -32.95
CA ASP A 612 8.92 -0.59 -32.30
C ASP A 612 8.55 -0.82 -30.82
N LEU A 613 8.75 -2.04 -30.29
CA LEU A 613 8.52 -2.40 -28.89
C LEU A 613 9.81 -2.32 -28.08
N ALA A 614 9.68 -2.10 -26.76
CA ALA A 614 10.79 -2.10 -25.81
C ALA A 614 11.00 -3.47 -25.14
N ASP A 615 9.90 -4.21 -24.89
CA ASP A 615 9.87 -5.44 -24.09
C ASP A 615 8.99 -6.55 -24.71
N GLY A 616 8.56 -6.37 -25.95
CA GLY A 616 7.64 -7.29 -26.65
C GLY A 616 6.15 -7.04 -26.38
N VAL A 617 5.79 -6.06 -25.53
CA VAL A 617 4.40 -5.64 -25.26
C VAL A 617 4.20 -4.14 -25.46
N HIS A 618 5.07 -3.31 -24.87
CA HIS A 618 4.94 -1.87 -24.87
C HIS A 618 5.82 -1.21 -25.95
N PRO A 619 5.33 -0.18 -26.64
CA PRO A 619 6.16 0.60 -27.56
C PRO A 619 7.38 1.21 -26.90
N ASN A 620 8.47 1.31 -27.66
CA ASN A 620 9.57 2.23 -27.37
C ASN A 620 9.21 3.66 -27.83
N ALA A 621 10.11 4.63 -27.63
CA ALA A 621 9.85 6.03 -27.97
C ALA A 621 9.55 6.24 -29.48
N ALA A 622 10.16 5.46 -30.38
CA ALA A 622 9.84 5.49 -31.81
C ALA A 622 8.44 4.92 -32.09
N GLY A 623 8.08 3.79 -31.47
CA GLY A 623 6.73 3.22 -31.55
C GLY A 623 5.64 4.18 -31.06
N TYR A 624 5.82 4.79 -29.88
CA TYR A 624 4.88 5.80 -29.37
C TYR A 624 4.77 7.03 -30.27
N ASN A 625 5.86 7.45 -30.92
CA ASN A 625 5.84 8.53 -31.91
C ASN A 625 5.01 8.15 -33.14
N LYS A 626 5.00 6.89 -33.58
CA LYS A 626 4.12 6.41 -34.67
C LYS A 626 2.66 6.37 -34.21
N MET A 627 2.38 5.84 -33.01
CA MET A 627 1.03 5.85 -32.44
C MET A 627 0.45 7.27 -32.32
N ALA A 628 1.27 8.24 -31.93
CA ALA A 628 0.87 9.64 -31.82
C ALA A 628 0.42 10.24 -33.16
N ASP A 629 1.11 9.90 -34.26
CA ASP A 629 0.74 10.38 -35.60
C ASP A 629 -0.56 9.74 -36.10
N VAL A 630 -0.77 8.45 -35.79
CA VAL A 630 -2.02 7.74 -36.08
C VAL A 630 -3.19 8.35 -35.32
N TRP A 631 -3.06 8.53 -34.00
CA TRP A 631 -4.07 9.21 -33.19
C TRP A 631 -4.35 10.62 -33.68
N TYR A 632 -3.29 11.40 -33.97
CA TYR A 632 -3.46 12.78 -34.44
C TYR A 632 -4.21 12.82 -35.79
N LYS A 633 -3.82 11.96 -36.74
CA LYS A 633 -4.50 11.84 -38.03
C LYS A 633 -5.99 11.49 -37.87
N ALA A 634 -6.34 10.66 -36.89
CA ALA A 634 -7.72 10.25 -36.63
C ALA A 634 -8.59 11.38 -36.04
N ILE A 635 -8.04 12.23 -35.16
CA ILE A 635 -8.84 13.20 -34.39
C ILE A 635 -8.70 14.66 -34.82
N LYS A 636 -7.70 15.04 -35.62
CA LYS A 636 -7.41 16.45 -35.93
C LYS A 636 -8.58 17.24 -36.55
N SER A 637 -9.48 16.58 -37.26
CA SER A 637 -10.70 17.18 -37.85
C SER A 637 -11.74 17.61 -36.81
N ASP A 638 -11.62 17.09 -35.60
CA ASP A 638 -12.63 17.16 -34.54
C ASP A 638 -12.18 18.00 -33.34
N LEU A 639 -10.97 18.54 -33.41
CA LEU A 639 -10.41 19.51 -32.48
C LEU A 639 -10.81 20.94 -32.90
N GLY A 640 -11.21 21.77 -31.93
CA GLY A 640 -11.53 23.18 -32.15
C GLY A 640 -10.30 24.08 -32.33
N LYS A 641 -10.47 25.20 -33.04
CA LYS A 641 -9.48 26.30 -33.18
C LYS A 641 -9.68 27.38 -32.11
#